data_AF-A0A953BH44-F1
#
_entry.id   AF-A0A953BH44-F1
#
_cell.length_a   1.000
_cell.length_b   1.000
_cell.length_c   1.000
_cell.angle_alpha   90.00
_cell.angle_beta   90.00
_cell.angle_gamma   90.00
#
_symmetry.space_group_name_H-M   'P 1'
#
loop_
_entity.id
_entity.type
_entity.pdbx_description
1 polymer ?
#
loop_
_entity_poly.entity_id
_entity_poly.type
_entity_poly.pdbx_seq_one_letter_code
_entity_poly.pdbx_strand_id
1 'polypeptide(L)'
;MKRDTLVQLIAGVVLLVCLSASVALSVGLSSSSGRHRLTYTDVAEEGQPPEVSLGIAMGAFRGLFVNMLWIRANNLKEEGRFYESMDLARIITRLQPRYPQVWVFHAWNMAYNISVQTHTNSERWLWVKAGINLLRDHGLRANPNDLLIHKELGWIFLHKIGGYMDEANLYYKKQLALEWSFLLGPPPPPDPRNRDRRALTDKFVEWFRPVAEAPDTLEEVIAREPSVQSLLDRLKADLDWGPDGRVVQNYPAIRVIAEAGQRQLYERGLKPTQATFLAITDDPTYQKAWPALLSFLRKRIIIEQYGMEPSRMLRYMEMYGPIDWRHFAAHGLYWAQRGVENALERVTKANKQDFDFINAGRVAVQSLQELWRSGDLWFDFRAYVMTGNDQAVVYRGAPCFAFVDSYAEHLEWFKSLSWADNPRRVYSFYAAGYDNLMKDSIRFLYRRGQIAEANKRKVQLAEWVGQNTNDPDRNIRLALPMEDYIREELKDEELKRPSVMREEIVGALQGAFANGLLAGDDEAFFESVKYARWVHEYFTKTQGVQTLVSRADQGRMVQWFRDFNFGVGQEFAAFVSILELDDAQRVYANAPQTLQLYAFDTLSDMFRQRLDDLAKAGLSKSFEALFPPPPGLEEHRIRVRRLQLQESRPEVERK
;
A
#
# COMPACT_ATOMS: atom_id res chain seq x y z
N MET A 1 7.85 -38.13 -66.27
CA MET A 1 7.22 -37.87 -64.95
C MET A 1 5.87 -38.55 -64.92
N LYS A 2 5.52 -39.24 -63.82
CA LYS A 2 4.16 -39.78 -63.65
C LYS A 2 3.18 -38.60 -63.51
N ARG A 3 1.93 -38.79 -63.96
CA ARG A 3 0.87 -37.75 -63.92
C ARG A 3 0.76 -37.13 -62.52
N ASP A 4 0.91 -37.94 -61.48
CA ASP A 4 0.83 -37.51 -60.08
C ASP A 4 1.98 -36.57 -59.69
N THR A 5 3.20 -36.84 -60.17
CA THR A 5 4.38 -35.97 -59.93
C THR A 5 4.21 -34.60 -60.59
N LEU A 6 3.60 -34.56 -61.78
CA LEU A 6 3.30 -33.31 -62.47
C LEU A 6 2.22 -32.51 -61.73
N VAL A 7 1.16 -33.17 -61.27
CA VAL A 7 0.09 -32.55 -60.46
C VAL A 7 0.65 -32.01 -59.15
N GLN A 8 1.51 -32.75 -58.45
CA GLN A 8 2.17 -32.31 -57.22
C GLN A 8 3.08 -31.08 -57.46
N LEU A 9 3.84 -31.06 -58.56
CA LEU A 9 4.68 -29.92 -58.92
C LEU A 9 3.84 -28.67 -59.24
N ILE A 10 2.77 -28.82 -60.02
CA ILE A 10 1.86 -27.71 -60.34
C ILE A 10 1.18 -27.20 -59.07
N ALA A 11 0.68 -28.07 -58.20
CA ALA A 11 0.09 -27.69 -56.93
C ALA A 11 1.11 -26.96 -56.03
N GLY A 12 2.36 -27.42 -55.98
CA GLY A 12 3.44 -26.78 -55.25
C GLY A 12 3.75 -25.37 -55.77
N VAL A 13 3.79 -25.19 -57.10
CA VAL A 13 4.00 -23.87 -57.73
C VAL A 13 2.81 -22.94 -57.45
N VAL A 14 1.57 -23.44 -57.58
CA VAL A 14 0.36 -22.65 -57.28
C VAL A 14 0.34 -22.21 -55.81
N LEU A 15 0.70 -23.10 -54.88
CA LEU A 15 0.82 -22.76 -53.46
C LEU A 15 1.87 -21.65 -53.25
N LEU A 16 3.04 -21.77 -53.85
CA LEU A 16 4.11 -20.78 -53.78
C LEU A 16 3.69 -19.42 -54.32
N VAL A 17 2.97 -19.39 -55.45
CA VAL A 17 2.44 -18.15 -56.04
C VAL A 17 1.37 -17.54 -55.15
N CYS A 18 0.42 -18.33 -54.64
CA CYS A 18 -0.63 -17.85 -53.75
C CYS A 18 -0.07 -17.30 -52.43
N LEU A 19 0.92 -17.99 -51.83
CA LEU A 19 1.60 -17.52 -50.62
C LEU A 19 2.36 -16.22 -50.88
N SER A 20 3.09 -16.15 -52.00
CA SER A 20 3.86 -14.96 -52.37
C SER A 20 2.94 -13.75 -52.66
N ALA A 21 1.82 -13.97 -53.36
CA ALA A 21 0.80 -12.97 -53.64
C ALA A 21 0.11 -12.51 -52.34
N SER A 22 -0.22 -13.43 -51.44
CA SER A 22 -0.80 -13.10 -50.13
C SER A 22 0.16 -12.23 -49.31
N VAL A 23 1.46 -12.54 -49.28
CA VAL A 23 2.46 -11.74 -48.58
C VAL A 23 2.55 -10.34 -49.18
N ALA A 24 2.68 -10.22 -50.50
CA ALA A 24 2.77 -8.92 -51.18
C ALA A 24 1.51 -8.05 -50.96
N LEU A 25 0.32 -8.64 -51.07
CA LEU A 25 -0.95 -7.96 -50.86
C LEU A 25 -1.14 -7.56 -49.39
N SER A 26 -0.83 -8.45 -48.44
CA SER A 26 -0.91 -8.13 -47.01
C SER A 26 0.05 -7.01 -46.62
N VAL A 27 1.28 -6.98 -47.14
CA VAL A 27 2.23 -5.89 -46.91
C VAL A 27 1.70 -4.57 -47.50
N GLY A 28 1.17 -4.60 -48.72
CA GLY A 28 0.56 -3.42 -49.36
C GLY A 28 -0.66 -2.88 -48.60
N LEU A 29 -1.55 -3.78 -48.15
CA LEU A 29 -2.74 -3.44 -47.37
C LEU A 29 -2.38 -2.92 -45.97
N SER A 30 -1.45 -3.56 -45.27
CA SER A 30 -0.97 -3.09 -43.95
C SER A 30 -0.26 -1.74 -44.05
N SER A 31 0.59 -1.55 -45.07
CA SER A 31 1.24 -0.24 -45.33
C SER A 31 0.21 0.85 -45.69
N SER A 32 -0.80 0.52 -46.49
CA SER A 32 -1.89 1.44 -46.81
C SER A 32 -2.73 1.78 -45.57
N SER A 33 -3.08 0.78 -44.77
CA SER A 33 -3.84 0.94 -43.52
C SER A 33 -3.08 1.78 -42.49
N GLY A 34 -1.76 1.58 -42.38
CA GLY A 34 -0.87 2.41 -41.57
C GLY A 34 -0.79 3.85 -42.05
N ARG A 35 -0.62 4.09 -43.35
CA ARG A 35 -0.57 5.44 -43.94
C ARG A 35 -1.87 6.22 -43.79
N HIS A 36 -3.01 5.55 -43.93
CA HIS A 36 -4.34 6.18 -43.87
C HIS A 36 -4.95 6.13 -42.46
N ARG A 37 -4.21 5.63 -41.46
CA ARG A 37 -4.67 5.47 -40.06
C ARG A 37 -6.00 4.70 -39.95
N LEU A 38 -6.24 3.78 -40.87
CA LEU A 38 -7.48 2.98 -40.94
C LEU A 38 -7.49 1.82 -39.94
N THR A 39 -6.37 1.58 -39.27
CA THR A 39 -6.21 0.63 -38.16
C THR A 39 -5.72 1.33 -36.91
N TYR A 40 -6.29 0.98 -35.77
CA TYR A 40 -6.11 1.71 -34.50
C TYR A 40 -4.68 1.64 -33.91
N THR A 41 -3.75 0.83 -34.42
CA THR A 41 -2.29 0.90 -34.14
C THR A 41 -1.56 -0.18 -34.92
N ASP A 42 -0.61 0.19 -35.78
CA ASP A 42 0.58 -0.58 -36.15
C ASP A 42 1.55 0.44 -36.78
N VAL A 43 2.43 1.04 -35.98
CA VAL A 43 3.42 2.01 -36.47
C VAL A 43 4.82 1.49 -36.11
N ALA A 44 5.67 1.29 -37.11
CA ALA A 44 7.11 1.24 -36.92
C ALA A 44 7.60 2.68 -36.71
N GLU A 45 8.12 2.99 -35.53
CA GLU A 45 8.71 4.32 -35.25
C GLU A 45 10.15 4.39 -35.77
N GLU A 46 10.62 5.60 -36.07
CA GLU A 46 12.01 5.86 -36.50
C GLU A 46 13.01 5.36 -35.43
N GLY A 47 14.00 4.57 -35.86
CA GLY A 47 15.06 4.03 -34.99
C GLY A 47 14.87 2.61 -34.44
N GLN A 48 13.81 1.88 -34.85
CA GLN A 48 13.59 0.51 -34.39
C GLN A 48 14.47 -0.55 -35.11
N PRO A 49 14.82 -1.66 -34.43
CA PRO A 49 15.50 -2.79 -35.05
C PRO A 49 14.69 -3.34 -36.25
N PRO A 50 15.34 -3.65 -37.39
CA PRO A 50 14.66 -4.10 -38.61
C PRO A 50 13.72 -5.30 -38.42
N GLU A 51 13.97 -6.14 -37.41
CA GLU A 51 13.16 -7.32 -37.09
C GLU A 51 11.73 -6.97 -36.64
N VAL A 52 11.49 -5.79 -36.06
CA VAL A 52 10.14 -5.35 -35.64
C VAL A 52 9.30 -4.98 -36.85
N SER A 53 9.90 -4.24 -37.79
CA SER A 53 9.25 -3.91 -39.07
C SER A 53 9.00 -5.17 -39.90
N LEU A 54 9.93 -6.13 -39.87
CA LEU A 54 9.75 -7.45 -40.47
C LEU A 54 8.62 -8.24 -39.80
N GLY A 55 8.53 -8.19 -38.46
CA GLY A 55 7.45 -8.79 -37.66
C GLY A 55 6.06 -8.27 -38.02
N ILE A 56 5.94 -6.95 -38.25
CA ILE A 56 4.71 -6.30 -38.70
C ILE A 56 4.42 -6.65 -40.17
N ALA A 57 5.45 -6.71 -41.02
CA ALA A 57 5.33 -7.06 -42.44
C ALA A 57 4.97 -8.53 -42.70
N MET A 58 5.24 -9.43 -41.75
CA MET A 58 5.00 -10.88 -41.88
C MET A 58 3.51 -11.29 -41.92
N GLY A 59 2.57 -10.38 -41.68
CA GLY A 59 1.13 -10.64 -41.81
C GLY A 59 0.68 -11.87 -41.00
N ALA A 60 0.16 -12.90 -41.69
CA ALA A 60 -0.30 -14.13 -41.06
C ALA A 60 0.80 -14.91 -40.29
N PHE A 61 2.08 -14.70 -40.61
CA PHE A 61 3.21 -15.35 -39.92
C PHE A 61 3.61 -14.64 -38.61
N ARG A 62 3.05 -13.47 -38.29
CA ARG A 62 3.31 -12.70 -37.06
C ARG A 62 3.12 -13.57 -35.81
N GLY A 63 2.09 -14.43 -35.78
CA GLY A 63 1.83 -15.33 -34.65
C GLY A 63 2.93 -16.37 -34.42
N LEU A 64 3.48 -16.97 -35.48
CA LEU A 64 4.58 -17.95 -35.37
C LEU A 64 5.86 -17.28 -34.90
N PHE A 65 6.17 -16.09 -35.43
CA PHE A 65 7.32 -15.31 -35.00
C PHE A 65 7.22 -14.91 -33.53
N VAL A 66 6.05 -14.44 -33.09
CA VAL A 66 5.80 -14.12 -31.69
C VAL A 66 5.99 -15.35 -30.78
N ASN A 67 5.50 -16.53 -31.17
CA ASN A 67 5.73 -17.76 -30.41
C ASN A 67 7.23 -18.10 -30.28
N MET A 68 8.02 -17.90 -31.34
CA MET A 68 9.47 -18.07 -31.27
C MET A 68 10.11 -17.09 -30.26
N LEU A 69 9.68 -15.82 -30.27
CA LEU A 69 10.15 -14.83 -29.31
C LEU A 69 9.78 -15.20 -27.87
N TRP A 70 8.59 -15.75 -27.64
CA TRP A 70 8.15 -16.26 -26.33
C TRP A 70 9.06 -17.37 -25.80
N ILE A 71 9.36 -18.37 -26.64
CA ILE A 71 10.26 -19.47 -26.29
C ILE A 71 11.64 -18.92 -25.90
N ARG A 72 12.19 -18.02 -26.73
CA ARG A 72 13.50 -17.41 -26.46
C ARG A 72 13.50 -16.56 -25.19
N ALA A 73 12.45 -15.78 -24.96
CA ALA A 73 12.31 -14.97 -23.75
C ALA A 73 12.23 -15.84 -22.49
N ASN A 74 11.54 -16.98 -22.57
CA ASN A 74 11.47 -17.94 -21.47
C ASN A 74 12.83 -18.62 -21.19
N ASN A 75 13.55 -19.04 -22.23
CA ASN A 75 14.89 -19.64 -22.07
C ASN A 75 15.86 -18.63 -21.41
N LEU A 76 15.89 -17.38 -21.87
CA LEU A 76 16.73 -16.34 -21.26
C LEU A 76 16.37 -16.09 -19.79
N LYS A 77 15.08 -16.17 -19.44
CA LYS A 77 14.62 -16.06 -18.05
C LYS A 77 15.13 -17.23 -17.20
N GLU A 78 15.04 -18.46 -17.71
CA GLU A 78 15.56 -19.66 -17.03
C GLU A 78 17.09 -19.63 -16.86
N GLU A 79 17.80 -19.00 -17.79
CA GLU A 79 19.25 -18.73 -17.73
C GLU A 79 19.62 -17.57 -16.77
N GLY A 80 18.65 -16.88 -16.16
CA GLY A 80 18.88 -15.71 -15.30
C GLY A 80 19.20 -14.41 -16.04
N ARG A 81 19.08 -14.38 -17.38
CA ARG A 81 19.34 -13.22 -18.24
C ARG A 81 18.10 -12.31 -18.34
N PHE A 82 17.67 -11.77 -17.20
CA PHE A 82 16.39 -11.08 -17.06
C PHE A 82 16.25 -9.83 -17.94
N TYR A 83 17.32 -9.03 -18.10
CA TYR A 83 17.28 -7.82 -18.93
C TYR A 83 17.03 -8.13 -20.40
N GLU A 84 17.65 -9.18 -20.92
CA GLU A 84 17.47 -9.59 -22.32
C GLU A 84 16.12 -10.28 -22.55
N SER A 85 15.65 -11.06 -21.56
CA SER A 85 14.28 -11.56 -21.55
C SER A 85 13.26 -10.41 -21.63
N MET A 86 13.54 -9.31 -20.93
CA MET A 86 12.73 -8.10 -20.97
C MET A 86 12.82 -7.36 -22.32
N ASP A 87 13.98 -7.34 -22.99
CA ASP A 87 14.08 -6.80 -24.36
C ASP A 87 13.15 -7.54 -25.32
N LEU A 88 13.12 -8.86 -25.25
CA LEU A 88 12.20 -9.67 -26.05
C LEU A 88 10.73 -9.43 -25.64
N ALA A 89 10.44 -9.29 -24.35
CA ALA A 89 9.10 -8.93 -23.87
C ALA A 89 8.61 -7.61 -24.47
N ARG A 90 9.47 -6.58 -24.55
CA ARG A 90 9.15 -5.30 -25.20
C ARG A 90 8.87 -5.45 -26.70
N ILE A 91 9.59 -6.33 -27.38
CA ILE A 91 9.32 -6.63 -28.79
C ILE A 91 7.98 -7.33 -28.93
N ILE A 92 7.68 -8.32 -28.08
CA ILE A 92 6.42 -9.06 -28.09
C ILE A 92 5.23 -8.10 -27.85
N THR A 93 5.29 -7.21 -26.86
CA THR A 93 4.20 -6.26 -26.59
C THR A 93 3.99 -5.29 -27.76
N ARG A 94 5.05 -4.84 -28.43
CA ARG A 94 4.96 -4.03 -29.66
C ARG A 94 4.37 -4.81 -30.83
N LEU A 95 4.66 -6.10 -30.92
CA LEU A 95 4.07 -7.00 -31.90
C LEU A 95 2.64 -7.44 -31.53
N GLN A 96 2.13 -7.18 -30.34
CA GLN A 96 0.74 -7.50 -29.98
C GLN A 96 0.13 -6.39 -29.11
N PRO A 97 0.09 -5.13 -29.60
CA PRO A 97 -0.21 -3.98 -28.74
C PRO A 97 -1.65 -4.01 -28.24
N ARG A 98 -2.58 -4.58 -29.01
CA ARG A 98 -4.02 -4.67 -28.70
C ARG A 98 -4.43 -5.98 -28.01
N TYR A 99 -3.47 -6.77 -27.53
CA TYR A 99 -3.75 -7.99 -26.78
C TYR A 99 -3.36 -7.80 -25.30
N PRO A 100 -4.29 -7.36 -24.43
CA PRO A 100 -4.04 -7.03 -23.03
C PRO A 100 -3.28 -8.11 -22.24
N GLN A 101 -3.56 -9.38 -22.54
CA GLN A 101 -2.98 -10.54 -21.88
C GLN A 101 -1.45 -10.58 -22.00
N VAL A 102 -0.88 -10.10 -23.10
CA VAL A 102 0.58 -10.03 -23.28
C VAL A 102 1.21 -9.03 -22.33
N TRP A 103 0.60 -7.85 -22.18
CA TRP A 103 1.05 -6.83 -21.23
C TRP A 103 0.98 -7.34 -19.81
N VAL A 104 -0.16 -7.93 -19.43
CA VAL A 104 -0.41 -8.49 -18.11
C VAL A 104 0.58 -9.61 -17.80
N PHE A 105 0.79 -10.55 -18.72
CA PHE A 105 1.73 -11.64 -18.52
C PHE A 105 3.13 -11.11 -18.23
N HIS A 106 3.64 -10.19 -19.03
CA HIS A 106 5.00 -9.68 -18.85
C HIS A 106 5.14 -8.84 -17.58
N ALA A 107 4.13 -8.04 -17.24
CA ALA A 107 4.12 -7.28 -16.00
C ALA A 107 4.09 -8.20 -14.78
N TRP A 108 3.27 -9.26 -14.82
CA TRP A 108 3.22 -10.27 -13.78
C TRP A 108 4.55 -11.03 -13.67
N ASN A 109 5.16 -11.40 -14.79
CA ASN A 109 6.46 -12.05 -14.80
C ASN A 109 7.56 -11.18 -14.17
N MET A 110 7.56 -9.86 -14.42
CA MET A 110 8.47 -8.93 -13.76
C MET A 110 8.18 -8.82 -12.26
N ALA A 111 6.93 -8.51 -11.90
CA ALA A 111 6.54 -8.20 -10.54
C ALA A 111 6.50 -9.44 -9.63
N TYR A 112 6.30 -10.66 -10.14
CA TYR A 112 6.16 -11.87 -9.32
C TYR A 112 7.32 -12.85 -9.53
N ASN A 113 7.64 -13.22 -10.77
CA ASN A 113 8.63 -14.28 -11.02
C ASN A 113 10.08 -13.79 -10.98
N ILE A 114 10.39 -12.68 -11.65
CA ILE A 114 11.76 -12.16 -11.72
C ILE A 114 12.14 -11.49 -10.40
N SER A 115 11.23 -10.67 -9.83
CA SER A 115 11.50 -9.97 -8.56
C SER A 115 11.94 -10.91 -7.43
N VAL A 116 11.35 -12.09 -7.28
CA VAL A 116 11.72 -13.01 -6.19
C VAL A 116 13.05 -13.74 -6.42
N GLN A 117 13.53 -13.78 -7.67
CA GLN A 117 14.81 -14.39 -8.04
C GLN A 117 16.01 -13.46 -7.79
N THR A 118 15.80 -12.17 -7.49
CA THR A 118 16.90 -11.25 -7.14
C THR A 118 17.27 -11.33 -5.67
N HIS A 119 18.44 -10.78 -5.32
CA HIS A 119 19.06 -10.98 -4.00
C HIS A 119 18.74 -9.85 -3.00
N THR A 120 18.43 -8.65 -3.48
CA THR A 120 18.20 -7.48 -2.60
C THR A 120 16.79 -6.93 -2.73
N ASN A 121 16.22 -6.40 -1.63
CA ASN A 121 14.88 -5.79 -1.63
C ASN A 121 14.77 -4.61 -2.62
N SER A 122 15.85 -3.86 -2.80
CA SER A 122 15.94 -2.76 -3.77
C SER A 122 15.82 -3.26 -5.22
N GLU A 123 16.55 -4.32 -5.58
CA GLU A 123 16.41 -4.95 -6.91
C GLU A 123 15.01 -5.53 -7.10
N ARG A 124 14.44 -6.18 -6.07
CA ARG A 124 13.07 -6.69 -6.15
C ARG A 124 12.09 -5.55 -6.47
N TRP A 125 12.23 -4.42 -5.78
CA TRP A 125 11.40 -3.24 -5.99
C TRP A 125 11.54 -2.65 -7.39
N LEU A 126 12.75 -2.64 -7.97
CA LEU A 126 12.94 -2.22 -9.36
C LEU A 126 12.11 -3.05 -10.34
N TRP A 127 12.07 -4.38 -10.16
CA TRP A 127 11.27 -5.27 -11.01
C TRP A 127 9.76 -5.13 -10.76
N VAL A 128 9.33 -4.94 -9.52
CA VAL A 128 7.92 -4.63 -9.20
C VAL A 128 7.49 -3.34 -9.88
N LYS A 129 8.28 -2.27 -9.76
CA LYS A 129 8.03 -1.00 -10.46
C LYS A 129 8.06 -1.16 -11.98
N ALA A 130 8.97 -1.96 -12.53
CA ALA A 130 9.02 -2.22 -13.96
C ALA A 130 7.71 -2.87 -14.47
N GLY A 131 7.14 -3.81 -13.71
CA GLY A 131 5.83 -4.39 -14.03
C GLY A 131 4.69 -3.37 -13.97
N ILE A 132 4.66 -2.51 -12.94
CA ILE A 132 3.67 -1.43 -12.82
C ILE A 132 3.80 -0.46 -14.00
N ASN A 133 5.01 0.02 -14.29
CA ASN A 133 5.28 0.96 -15.37
C ASN A 133 4.95 0.35 -16.75
N LEU A 134 5.20 -0.95 -16.96
CA LEU A 134 4.84 -1.63 -18.20
C LEU A 134 3.33 -1.54 -18.47
N LEU A 135 2.50 -1.82 -17.45
CA LEU A 135 1.05 -1.72 -17.60
C LEU A 135 0.58 -0.27 -17.70
N ARG A 136 1.04 0.59 -16.81
CA ARG A 136 0.58 1.97 -16.67
C ARG A 136 1.03 2.87 -17.82
N ASP A 137 2.31 2.80 -18.17
CA ASP A 137 2.95 3.77 -19.07
C ASP A 137 2.89 3.30 -20.53
N HIS A 138 2.73 1.99 -20.78
CA HIS A 138 2.69 1.43 -22.13
C HIS A 138 1.40 0.64 -22.40
N GLY A 139 1.02 -0.28 -21.50
CA GLY A 139 -0.16 -1.12 -21.65
C GLY A 139 -1.46 -0.32 -21.77
N LEU A 140 -1.67 0.66 -20.88
CA LEU A 140 -2.83 1.56 -20.91
C LEU A 140 -2.77 2.56 -22.06
N ARG A 141 -1.60 3.00 -22.51
CA ARG A 141 -1.53 3.83 -23.73
C ARG A 141 -1.99 3.03 -24.95
N ALA A 142 -1.60 1.76 -25.04
CA ALA A 142 -2.04 0.86 -26.09
C ALA A 142 -3.48 0.37 -25.92
N ASN A 143 -4.00 0.30 -24.69
CA ASN A 143 -5.34 -0.22 -24.37
C ASN A 143 -6.02 0.64 -23.27
N PRO A 144 -6.39 1.89 -23.56
CA PRO A 144 -6.77 2.87 -22.54
C PRO A 144 -8.04 2.53 -21.76
N ASN A 145 -8.91 1.71 -22.35
CA ASN A 145 -10.17 1.34 -21.73
C ASN A 145 -10.19 -0.14 -21.30
N ASP A 146 -9.07 -0.86 -21.36
CA ASP A 146 -9.09 -2.29 -21.05
C ASP A 146 -9.24 -2.55 -19.54
N LEU A 147 -10.29 -3.29 -19.17
CA LEU A 147 -10.60 -3.59 -17.77
C LEU A 147 -9.54 -4.48 -17.13
N LEU A 148 -8.98 -5.42 -17.88
CA LEU A 148 -8.02 -6.39 -17.36
C LEU A 148 -6.72 -5.69 -16.94
N ILE A 149 -6.16 -4.80 -17.76
CA ILE A 149 -4.92 -4.06 -17.39
C ILE A 149 -5.14 -3.22 -16.13
N HIS A 150 -6.28 -2.53 -16.02
CA HIS A 150 -6.64 -1.75 -14.83
C HIS A 150 -6.75 -2.63 -13.58
N LYS A 151 -7.45 -3.77 -13.70
CA LYS A 151 -7.60 -4.77 -12.62
C LYS A 151 -6.25 -5.31 -12.15
N GLU A 152 -5.35 -5.61 -13.08
CA GLU A 152 -4.02 -6.15 -12.77
C GLU A 152 -3.08 -5.11 -12.18
N LEU A 153 -3.15 -3.86 -12.64
CA LEU A 153 -2.49 -2.74 -11.96
C LEU A 153 -2.93 -2.66 -10.50
N GLY A 154 -4.25 -2.63 -10.25
CA GLY A 154 -4.78 -2.60 -8.90
C GLY A 154 -4.34 -3.82 -8.07
N TRP A 155 -4.31 -5.01 -8.68
CA TRP A 155 -3.88 -6.25 -8.03
C TRP A 155 -2.40 -6.24 -7.63
N ILE A 156 -1.50 -5.69 -8.45
CA ILE A 156 -0.08 -5.58 -8.08
C ILE A 156 0.06 -4.71 -6.81
N PHE A 157 -0.60 -3.56 -6.74
CA PHE A 157 -0.56 -2.72 -5.54
C PHE A 157 -1.13 -3.45 -4.31
N LEU A 158 -2.30 -4.08 -4.46
CA LEU A 158 -2.97 -4.73 -3.34
C LEU A 158 -2.23 -5.99 -2.87
N HIS A 159 -1.89 -6.90 -3.78
CA HIS A 159 -1.37 -8.23 -3.44
C HIS A 159 0.16 -8.27 -3.36
N LYS A 160 0.88 -7.62 -4.28
CA LYS A 160 2.36 -7.69 -4.31
C LYS A 160 3.00 -6.68 -3.35
N ILE A 161 2.48 -5.44 -3.30
CA ILE A 161 2.99 -4.40 -2.39
C ILE A 161 2.32 -4.52 -1.02
N GLY A 162 1.00 -4.64 -0.99
CA GLY A 162 0.23 -4.74 0.26
C GLY A 162 0.34 -6.07 0.98
N GLY A 163 0.30 -7.18 0.23
CA GLY A 163 0.17 -8.53 0.78
C GLY A 163 1.42 -9.03 1.55
N TYR A 164 1.18 -9.80 2.60
CA TYR A 164 2.23 -10.35 3.48
C TYR A 164 2.94 -11.57 2.92
N MET A 165 2.54 -12.06 1.74
CA MET A 165 3.12 -13.25 1.10
C MET A 165 4.52 -13.01 0.52
N ASP A 166 4.88 -11.75 0.25
CA ASP A 166 6.25 -11.39 -0.12
C ASP A 166 6.99 -10.83 1.11
N GLU A 167 8.12 -11.42 1.45
CA GLU A 167 8.96 -11.01 2.59
C GLU A 167 9.46 -9.55 2.47
N ALA A 168 9.58 -9.02 1.25
CA ALA A 168 10.00 -7.66 0.98
C ALA A 168 8.83 -6.65 0.92
N ASN A 169 7.59 -7.07 1.24
CA ASN A 169 6.41 -6.18 1.15
C ASN A 169 6.56 -4.88 1.95
N LEU A 170 7.15 -4.94 3.15
CA LEU A 170 7.34 -3.75 3.99
C LEU A 170 8.31 -2.76 3.34
N TYR A 171 9.33 -3.27 2.64
CA TYR A 171 10.22 -2.42 1.86
C TYR A 171 9.46 -1.73 0.71
N TYR A 172 8.63 -2.47 -0.04
CA TYR A 172 7.83 -1.87 -1.12
C TYR A 172 6.87 -0.78 -0.61
N LYS A 173 6.19 -1.04 0.51
CA LYS A 173 5.31 -0.07 1.19
C LYS A 173 6.06 1.21 1.57
N LYS A 174 7.25 1.08 2.17
CA LYS A 174 8.13 2.22 2.51
C LYS A 174 8.53 3.01 1.27
N GLN A 175 8.95 2.34 0.20
CA GLN A 175 9.38 3.02 -1.03
C GLN A 175 8.23 3.77 -1.71
N LEU A 176 7.03 3.17 -1.75
CA LEU A 176 5.84 3.83 -2.28
C LEU A 176 5.45 5.05 -1.43
N ALA A 177 5.43 4.91 -0.10
CA ALA A 177 5.13 6.02 0.79
C ALA A 177 6.17 7.14 0.71
N LEU A 178 7.45 6.79 0.53
CA LEU A 178 8.54 7.73 0.32
C LEU A 178 8.35 8.54 -0.97
N GLU A 179 8.10 7.83 -2.07
CA GLU A 179 7.86 8.41 -3.39
C GLU A 179 6.69 9.40 -3.36
N TRP A 180 5.58 9.03 -2.73
CA TRP A 180 4.41 9.89 -2.62
C TRP A 180 4.54 11.00 -1.58
N SER A 181 5.42 10.84 -0.57
CA SER A 181 5.79 11.93 0.35
C SER A 181 6.60 13.00 -0.36
N PHE A 182 7.49 12.62 -1.28
CA PHE A 182 8.18 13.57 -2.16
C PHE A 182 7.22 14.26 -3.14
N LEU A 183 6.21 13.55 -3.63
CA LEU A 183 5.25 14.12 -4.56
C LEU A 183 4.29 15.10 -3.87
N LEU A 184 3.52 14.65 -2.88
CA LEU A 184 2.43 15.43 -2.27
C LEU A 184 2.83 16.18 -0.99
N GLY A 185 3.95 15.79 -0.36
CA GLY A 185 4.27 16.23 0.99
C GLY A 185 3.49 15.43 2.06
N PRO A 186 3.63 15.80 3.34
CA PRO A 186 2.87 15.16 4.41
C PRO A 186 1.37 15.46 4.25
N PRO A 187 0.49 14.48 4.51
CA PRO A 187 -0.94 14.73 4.59
C PRO A 187 -1.26 15.58 5.81
N PRO A 188 -2.51 16.06 5.92
CA PRO A 188 -2.93 16.87 7.06
C PRO A 188 -2.74 16.10 8.37
N PRO A 189 -2.22 16.74 9.44
CA PRO A 189 -1.96 16.05 10.69
C PRO A 189 -3.27 15.54 11.32
N PRO A 190 -3.23 14.45 12.10
CA PRO A 190 -4.39 14.02 12.87
C PRO A 190 -4.93 15.17 13.74
N ASP A 191 -6.24 15.37 13.77
CA ASP A 191 -6.89 16.31 14.69
C ASP A 191 -7.80 15.53 15.64
N PRO A 192 -7.55 15.54 16.96
CA PRO A 192 -8.37 14.83 17.94
C PRO A 192 -9.86 15.19 17.92
N ARG A 193 -10.21 16.35 17.33
CA ARG A 193 -11.60 16.82 17.15
C ARG A 193 -12.27 16.20 15.92
N ASN A 194 -11.51 15.67 14.96
CA ASN A 194 -12.02 15.04 13.74
C ASN A 194 -12.30 13.56 13.96
N ARG A 195 -13.17 13.25 14.92
CA ARG A 195 -13.71 11.89 15.13
C ARG A 195 -14.89 11.58 14.20
N ASP A 196 -15.34 12.57 13.45
CA ASP A 196 -16.37 12.45 12.44
C ASP A 196 -15.76 12.15 11.07
N ARG A 197 -16.36 11.19 10.34
CA ARG A 197 -15.85 10.75 9.03
C ARG A 197 -15.88 11.88 8.01
N ARG A 198 -16.92 12.71 8.01
CA ARG A 198 -17.08 13.79 7.03
C ARG A 198 -16.03 14.86 7.27
N ALA A 199 -15.86 15.33 8.51
CA ALA A 199 -14.81 16.31 8.84
C ALA A 199 -13.40 15.82 8.47
N LEU A 200 -13.09 14.54 8.69
CA LEU A 200 -11.81 13.96 8.28
C LEU A 200 -11.67 13.88 6.75
N THR A 201 -12.73 13.48 6.05
CA THR A 201 -12.77 13.43 4.57
C THR A 201 -12.56 14.82 3.98
N ASP A 202 -13.29 15.83 4.48
CA ASP A 202 -13.22 17.21 4.01
C ASP A 202 -11.80 17.76 4.15
N LYS A 203 -11.12 17.48 5.27
CA LYS A 203 -9.72 17.90 5.49
C LYS A 203 -8.76 17.34 4.42
N PHE A 204 -8.91 16.06 4.08
CA PHE A 204 -8.10 15.42 3.05
C PHE A 204 -8.44 15.95 1.66
N VAL A 205 -9.72 16.15 1.38
CA VAL A 205 -10.22 16.74 0.13
C VAL A 205 -9.68 18.17 -0.04
N GLU A 206 -9.78 19.02 0.98
CA GLU A 206 -9.27 20.40 0.97
C GLU A 206 -7.75 20.45 0.77
N TRP A 207 -7.01 19.50 1.35
CA TRP A 207 -5.56 19.40 1.16
C TRP A 207 -5.17 19.05 -0.27
N PHE A 208 -5.91 18.15 -0.92
CA PHE A 208 -5.60 17.70 -2.28
C PHE A 208 -6.23 18.59 -3.38
N ARG A 209 -7.32 19.31 -3.07
CA ARG A 209 -8.07 20.16 -4.01
C ARG A 209 -7.19 21.14 -4.79
N PRO A 210 -6.23 21.87 -4.20
CA PRO A 210 -5.35 22.77 -4.95
C PRO A 210 -4.58 22.08 -6.07
N VAL A 211 -4.14 20.82 -5.86
CA VAL A 211 -3.45 20.02 -6.89
C VAL A 211 -4.43 19.62 -7.99
N ALA A 212 -5.62 19.15 -7.61
CA ALA A 212 -6.63 18.70 -8.58
C ALA A 212 -7.15 19.84 -9.48
N GLU A 213 -7.34 21.03 -8.91
CA GLU A 213 -7.91 22.21 -9.56
C GLU A 213 -6.84 23.17 -10.11
N ALA A 214 -5.55 22.82 -10.03
CA ALA A 214 -4.47 23.65 -10.58
C ALA A 214 -4.67 23.89 -12.10
N PRO A 215 -4.28 25.06 -12.63
CA PRO A 215 -4.31 25.32 -14.07
C PRO A 215 -3.58 24.25 -14.89
N ASP A 216 -3.96 24.07 -16.16
CA ASP A 216 -3.32 23.08 -17.06
C ASP A 216 -2.05 23.60 -17.72
N THR A 217 -1.85 24.92 -17.75
CA THR A 217 -0.70 25.58 -18.40
C THR A 217 0.04 26.47 -17.43
N LEU A 218 1.36 26.60 -17.62
CA LEU A 218 2.20 27.43 -16.75
C LEU A 218 1.88 28.91 -16.92
N GLU A 219 1.52 29.32 -18.14
CA GLU A 219 1.10 30.67 -18.49
C GLU A 219 -0.12 31.09 -17.67
N GLU A 220 -1.10 30.19 -17.50
CA GLU A 220 -2.27 30.45 -16.67
C GLU A 220 -1.93 30.52 -15.17
N VAL A 221 -1.00 29.69 -14.69
CA VAL A 221 -0.48 29.80 -13.31
C VAL A 221 0.15 31.16 -13.07
N ILE A 222 1.02 31.62 -13.98
CA ILE A 222 1.68 32.92 -13.90
C ILE A 222 0.67 34.07 -14.01
N ALA A 223 -0.35 33.94 -14.87
CA ALA A 223 -1.40 34.95 -14.97
C ALA A 223 -2.20 35.10 -13.67
N ARG A 224 -2.44 33.99 -12.94
CA ARG A 224 -3.15 33.99 -11.65
C ARG A 224 -2.25 34.43 -10.48
N GLU A 225 -0.98 34.04 -10.49
CA GLU A 225 0.02 34.40 -9.47
C GLU A 225 1.33 34.83 -10.13
N PRO A 226 1.47 36.12 -10.50
CA PRO A 226 2.63 36.62 -11.24
C PRO A 226 3.98 36.43 -10.52
N SER A 227 3.99 36.29 -9.19
CA SER A 227 5.21 36.02 -8.43
C SER A 227 5.85 34.66 -8.78
N VAL A 228 5.11 33.75 -9.43
CA VAL A 228 5.64 32.49 -9.96
C VAL A 228 6.70 32.72 -11.03
N GLN A 229 6.56 33.72 -11.92
CA GLN A 229 7.57 34.00 -12.93
C GLN A 229 8.91 34.39 -12.27
N SER A 230 8.86 35.30 -11.30
CA SER A 230 10.06 35.74 -10.57
C SER A 230 10.71 34.57 -9.80
N LEU A 231 9.92 33.67 -9.23
CA LEU A 231 10.44 32.45 -8.59
C LEU A 231 11.14 31.55 -9.60
N LEU A 232 10.56 31.35 -10.79
CA LEU A 232 11.15 30.53 -11.85
C LEU A 232 12.46 31.13 -12.37
N ASP A 233 12.50 32.44 -12.56
CA ASP A 233 13.71 33.16 -12.97
C ASP A 233 14.81 32.97 -11.92
N ARG A 234 14.46 33.04 -10.63
CA ARG A 234 15.39 32.81 -9.53
C ARG A 234 15.89 31.36 -9.49
N LEU A 235 15.00 30.39 -9.62
CA LEU A 235 15.36 28.96 -9.68
C LEU A 235 16.28 28.67 -10.88
N LYS A 236 16.02 29.30 -12.02
CA LYS A 236 16.87 29.15 -13.21
C LYS A 236 18.23 29.80 -13.03
N ALA A 237 18.29 31.02 -12.50
CA ALA A 237 19.53 31.76 -12.31
C ALA A 237 20.47 31.09 -11.28
N ASP A 238 19.92 30.64 -10.15
CA ASP A 238 20.73 30.18 -9.01
C ASP A 238 21.00 28.67 -9.04
N LEU A 239 20.10 27.88 -9.64
CA LEU A 239 20.17 26.40 -9.61
C LEU A 239 20.17 25.75 -11.00
N ASP A 240 19.95 26.51 -12.07
CA ASP A 240 19.67 25.97 -13.41
C ASP A 240 18.45 25.01 -13.44
N TRP A 241 17.47 25.28 -12.58
CA TRP A 241 16.25 24.47 -12.48
C TRP A 241 15.11 25.09 -13.30
N GLY A 242 14.42 24.23 -14.04
CA GLY A 242 13.17 24.58 -14.72
C GLY A 242 11.94 24.24 -13.88
N PRO A 243 10.73 24.53 -14.39
CA PRO A 243 9.47 24.10 -13.80
C PRO A 243 9.27 22.58 -14.02
N ASP A 244 10.08 21.76 -13.37
CA ASP A 244 10.13 20.31 -13.56
C ASP A 244 10.13 19.53 -12.22
N GLY A 245 10.22 18.21 -12.33
CA GLY A 245 10.17 17.29 -11.19
C GLY A 245 11.23 17.54 -10.12
N ARG A 246 12.36 18.18 -10.43
CA ARG A 246 13.40 18.51 -9.44
C ARG A 246 12.85 19.41 -8.33
N VAL A 247 12.00 20.38 -8.68
CA VAL A 247 11.40 21.29 -7.69
C VAL A 247 10.52 20.50 -6.72
N VAL A 248 9.62 19.67 -7.25
CA VAL A 248 8.69 18.87 -6.43
C VAL A 248 9.43 17.86 -5.57
N GLN A 249 10.43 17.15 -6.12
CA GLN A 249 11.20 16.15 -5.40
C GLN A 249 12.07 16.72 -4.27
N ASN A 250 12.51 17.98 -4.37
CA ASN A 250 13.36 18.57 -3.33
C ASN A 250 12.57 19.39 -2.30
N TYR A 251 11.39 19.91 -2.65
CA TYR A 251 10.64 20.82 -1.78
C TYR A 251 10.23 20.20 -0.43
N PRO A 252 9.62 19.01 -0.34
CA PRO A 252 9.25 18.45 0.97
C PRO A 252 10.45 18.22 1.89
N ALA A 253 11.57 17.72 1.35
CA ALA A 253 12.78 17.48 2.14
C ALA A 253 13.37 18.79 2.67
N ILE A 254 13.41 19.85 1.86
CA ILE A 254 13.95 21.14 2.31
C ILE A 254 13.06 21.79 3.37
N ARG A 255 11.73 21.63 3.26
CA ARG A 255 10.77 22.11 4.28
C ARG A 255 10.94 21.39 5.62
N VAL A 256 11.15 20.08 5.59
CA VAL A 256 11.46 19.30 6.81
C VAL A 256 12.69 19.85 7.53
N ILE A 257 13.71 20.28 6.80
CA ILE A 257 14.93 20.89 7.37
C ILE A 257 14.64 22.31 7.88
N ALA A 258 13.91 23.12 7.11
CA ALA A 258 13.54 24.48 7.47
C ALA A 258 12.71 24.56 8.75
N GLU A 259 11.88 23.54 9.02
CA GLU A 259 10.98 23.44 10.17
C GLU A 259 11.60 22.67 11.36
N ALA A 260 12.82 22.15 11.22
CA ALA A 260 13.47 21.39 12.27
C ALA A 260 13.92 22.28 13.45
N GLY A 261 13.63 21.87 14.69
CA GLY A 261 14.08 22.60 15.89
C GLY A 261 15.61 22.75 16.01
N GLN A 262 16.39 21.89 15.35
CA GLN A 262 17.86 21.98 15.26
C GLN A 262 18.33 22.37 13.85
N ARG A 263 17.57 23.20 13.13
CA ARG A 263 17.84 23.62 11.75
C ARG A 263 19.31 23.97 11.46
N GLN A 264 19.95 24.76 12.32
CA GLN A 264 21.36 25.18 12.15
C GLN A 264 22.34 24.00 12.06
N LEU A 265 22.05 22.88 12.74
CA LEU A 265 22.88 21.68 12.67
C LEU A 265 22.78 21.02 11.29
N TYR A 266 21.55 20.92 10.77
CA TYR A 266 21.27 20.29 9.48
C TYR A 266 21.75 21.13 8.30
N GLU A 267 21.66 22.46 8.39
CA GLU A 267 22.16 23.38 7.36
C GLU A 267 23.66 23.20 7.08
N ARG A 268 24.46 22.88 8.11
CA ARG A 268 25.91 22.63 7.95
C ARG A 268 26.23 21.42 7.07
N GLY A 269 25.31 20.46 6.97
CA GLY A 269 25.46 19.25 6.15
C GLY A 269 24.87 19.36 4.75
N LEU A 270 24.25 20.49 4.40
CA LEU A 270 23.60 20.65 3.10
C LEU A 270 24.61 20.77 1.97
N LYS A 271 24.29 20.14 0.84
CA LYS A 271 25.01 20.41 -0.43
C LYS A 271 24.75 21.88 -0.84
N PRO A 272 25.66 22.53 -1.59
CA PRO A 272 25.48 23.92 -2.03
C PRO A 272 24.15 24.17 -2.74
N THR A 273 23.70 23.22 -3.56
CA THR A 273 22.39 23.27 -4.24
C THR A 273 21.22 23.26 -3.27
N GLN A 274 21.28 22.45 -2.20
CA GLN A 274 20.24 22.36 -1.19
C GLN A 274 20.22 23.62 -0.31
N ALA A 275 21.39 24.15 0.07
CA ALA A 275 21.49 25.39 0.84
C ALA A 275 20.93 26.59 0.05
N THR A 276 21.22 26.65 -1.24
CA THR A 276 20.68 27.66 -2.15
C THR A 276 19.17 27.51 -2.30
N PHE A 277 18.68 26.28 -2.51
CA PHE A 277 17.25 26.02 -2.60
C PHE A 277 16.50 26.36 -1.30
N LEU A 278 17.09 26.07 -0.13
CA LEU A 278 16.54 26.48 1.17
C LEU A 278 16.38 28.00 1.25
N ALA A 279 17.41 28.75 0.85
CA ALA A 279 17.34 30.21 0.83
C ALA A 279 16.22 30.75 -0.08
N ILE A 280 16.01 30.14 -1.25
CA ILE A 280 14.91 30.51 -2.16
C ILE A 280 13.55 30.15 -1.53
N THR A 281 13.44 29.00 -0.85
CA THR A 281 12.18 28.60 -0.20
C THR A 281 11.80 29.45 1.00
N ASP A 282 12.78 30.02 1.70
CA ASP A 282 12.55 30.86 2.87
C ASP A 282 12.34 32.34 2.53
N ASP A 283 12.69 32.76 1.31
CA ASP A 283 12.49 34.13 0.85
C ASP A 283 10.99 34.50 0.93
N PRO A 284 10.59 35.45 1.79
CA PRO A 284 9.19 35.86 1.95
C PRO A 284 8.54 36.33 0.65
N THR A 285 9.33 36.81 -0.30
CA THR A 285 8.88 37.29 -1.62
C THR A 285 8.12 36.20 -2.39
N TYR A 286 8.50 34.93 -2.23
CA TYR A 286 7.95 33.82 -3.01
C TYR A 286 6.93 32.97 -2.25
N GLN A 287 6.52 33.35 -1.03
CA GLN A 287 5.61 32.53 -0.21
C GLN A 287 4.27 32.22 -0.91
N LYS A 288 3.75 33.15 -1.72
CA LYS A 288 2.52 32.94 -2.51
C LYS A 288 2.78 32.13 -3.80
N ALA A 289 3.97 32.25 -4.38
CA ALA A 289 4.35 31.53 -5.59
C ALA A 289 4.45 30.01 -5.36
N TRP A 290 4.96 29.59 -4.20
CA TRP A 290 5.22 28.18 -3.91
C TRP A 290 3.97 27.28 -4.00
N PRO A 291 2.84 27.58 -3.32
CA PRO A 291 1.63 26.77 -3.44
C PRO A 291 1.12 26.68 -4.90
N ALA A 292 1.15 27.78 -5.64
CA ALA A 292 0.69 27.83 -7.02
C ALA A 292 1.56 26.97 -7.96
N LEU A 293 2.88 27.15 -7.90
CA LEU A 293 3.83 26.38 -8.70
C LEU A 293 3.79 24.89 -8.33
N LEU A 294 3.81 24.54 -7.04
CA LEU A 294 3.81 23.15 -6.60
C LEU A 294 2.52 22.43 -6.99
N SER A 295 1.36 23.09 -6.88
CA SER A 295 0.08 22.49 -7.27
C SER A 295 0.06 22.14 -8.76
N PHE A 296 0.53 23.06 -9.61
CA PHE A 296 0.69 22.83 -11.04
C PHE A 296 1.67 21.68 -11.35
N LEU A 297 2.88 21.70 -10.78
CA LEU A 297 3.89 20.68 -11.06
C LEU A 297 3.46 19.30 -10.56
N ARG A 298 2.82 19.21 -9.38
CA ARG A 298 2.25 17.97 -8.86
C ARG A 298 1.16 17.43 -9.78
N LYS A 299 0.23 18.29 -10.22
CA LYS A 299 -0.83 17.92 -11.18
C LYS A 299 -0.21 17.31 -12.45
N ARG A 300 0.78 17.98 -13.03
CA ARG A 300 1.49 17.50 -14.22
C ARG A 300 2.19 16.17 -13.98
N ILE A 301 2.94 16.02 -12.89
CA ILE A 301 3.63 14.76 -12.57
C ILE A 301 2.64 13.61 -12.41
N ILE A 302 1.52 13.81 -11.71
CA ILE A 302 0.46 12.81 -11.54
C ILE A 302 -0.09 12.35 -12.89
N ILE A 303 -0.31 13.27 -13.83
CA ILE A 303 -0.82 12.96 -15.17
C ILE A 303 0.26 12.29 -16.03
N GLU A 304 1.43 12.91 -16.14
CA GLU A 304 2.47 12.54 -17.11
C GLU A 304 3.26 11.31 -16.68
N GLN A 305 3.59 11.19 -15.39
CA GLN A 305 4.42 10.10 -14.85
C GLN A 305 3.60 8.97 -14.26
N TYR A 306 2.48 9.28 -13.59
CA TYR A 306 1.63 8.26 -12.97
C TYR A 306 0.43 7.87 -13.83
N GLY A 307 0.14 8.58 -14.93
CA GLY A 307 -1.04 8.28 -15.76
C GLY A 307 -2.36 8.38 -14.99
N MET A 308 -2.36 9.07 -13.85
CA MET A 308 -3.51 9.23 -12.96
C MET A 308 -4.19 10.58 -13.23
N GLU A 309 -5.45 10.68 -12.86
CA GLU A 309 -6.30 11.85 -13.09
C GLU A 309 -6.57 12.54 -11.74
N PRO A 310 -5.97 13.72 -11.47
CA PRO A 310 -6.14 14.43 -10.20
C PRO A 310 -7.61 14.73 -9.85
N SER A 311 -8.44 15.07 -10.84
CA SER A 311 -9.89 15.26 -10.63
C SER A 311 -10.59 13.96 -10.17
N ARG A 312 -10.20 12.81 -10.73
CA ARG A 312 -10.73 11.50 -10.32
C ARG A 312 -10.23 11.10 -8.93
N MET A 313 -8.96 11.38 -8.63
CA MET A 313 -8.39 11.17 -7.30
C MET A 313 -9.17 11.96 -6.24
N LEU A 314 -9.44 13.25 -6.50
CA LEU A 314 -10.27 14.08 -5.62
C LEU A 314 -11.68 13.52 -5.45
N ARG A 315 -12.34 13.15 -6.55
CA ARG A 315 -13.68 12.52 -6.52
C ARG A 315 -13.70 11.21 -5.72
N TYR A 316 -12.64 10.40 -5.78
CA TYR A 316 -12.54 9.18 -4.98
C TYR A 316 -12.32 9.47 -3.49
N MET A 317 -11.65 10.57 -3.14
CA MET A 317 -11.58 11.02 -1.75
C MET A 317 -12.96 11.45 -1.25
N GLU A 318 -13.69 12.23 -2.05
CA GLU A 318 -15.07 12.65 -1.73
C GLU A 318 -16.03 11.45 -1.61
N MET A 319 -15.87 10.44 -2.47
CA MET A 319 -16.73 9.25 -2.52
C MET A 319 -16.41 8.24 -1.43
N TYR A 320 -15.14 7.88 -1.26
CA TYR A 320 -14.73 6.75 -0.43
C TYR A 320 -14.19 7.16 0.94
N GLY A 321 -13.75 8.40 1.13
CA GLY A 321 -13.22 8.90 2.40
C GLY A 321 -11.79 9.45 2.30
N PRO A 322 -11.09 9.63 3.44
CA PRO A 322 -9.80 10.31 3.52
C PRO A 322 -8.65 9.44 2.98
N ILE A 323 -8.54 9.31 1.66
CA ILE A 323 -7.50 8.48 1.03
C ILE A 323 -6.13 9.15 1.16
N ASP A 324 -5.21 8.48 1.86
CA ASP A 324 -3.77 8.78 1.81
C ASP A 324 -3.12 8.08 0.61
N TRP A 325 -2.69 8.85 -0.39
CA TRP A 325 -2.07 8.33 -1.62
C TRP A 325 -0.69 7.71 -1.43
N ARG A 326 -0.08 7.82 -0.24
CA ARG A 326 1.12 7.08 0.15
C ARG A 326 0.82 5.61 0.47
N HIS A 327 -0.45 5.27 0.71
CA HIS A 327 -0.89 3.93 1.04
C HIS A 327 -1.11 3.08 -0.21
N PHE A 328 -0.61 1.84 -0.22
CA PHE A 328 -0.71 0.93 -1.38
C PHE A 328 -2.16 0.69 -1.85
N ALA A 329 -3.10 0.58 -0.91
CA ALA A 329 -4.49 0.32 -1.25
C ALA A 329 -5.19 1.52 -1.92
N ALA A 330 -4.69 2.74 -1.76
CA ALA A 330 -5.19 3.90 -2.52
C ALA A 330 -5.02 3.69 -4.02
N HIS A 331 -3.88 3.15 -4.43
CA HIS A 331 -3.56 2.81 -5.82
C HIS A 331 -4.36 1.60 -6.30
N GLY A 332 -4.48 0.57 -5.45
CA GLY A 332 -5.33 -0.59 -5.70
C GLY A 332 -6.76 -0.18 -6.05
N LEU A 333 -7.35 0.68 -5.21
CA LEU A 333 -8.68 1.25 -5.40
C LEU A 333 -8.75 2.07 -6.68
N TYR A 334 -7.80 2.99 -6.89
CA TYR A 334 -7.82 3.90 -8.04
C TYR A 334 -7.86 3.15 -9.38
N TRP A 335 -6.91 2.22 -9.57
CA TRP A 335 -6.78 1.51 -10.85
C TRP A 335 -7.94 0.57 -11.10
N ALA A 336 -8.36 -0.21 -10.09
CA ALA A 336 -9.48 -1.11 -10.22
C ALA A 336 -10.79 -0.35 -10.53
N GLN A 337 -11.08 0.71 -9.77
CA GLN A 337 -12.30 1.49 -9.94
C GLN A 337 -12.31 2.26 -11.28
N ARG A 338 -11.16 2.83 -11.70
CA ARG A 338 -11.05 3.46 -13.02
C ARG A 338 -11.37 2.47 -14.15
N GLY A 339 -10.85 1.24 -14.05
CA GLY A 339 -11.14 0.18 -15.01
C GLY A 339 -12.63 -0.13 -15.09
N VAL A 340 -13.29 -0.26 -13.93
CA VAL A 340 -14.74 -0.51 -13.85
C VAL A 340 -15.52 0.62 -14.51
N GLU A 341 -15.23 1.87 -14.18
CA GLU A 341 -15.93 3.03 -14.76
C GLU A 341 -15.76 3.11 -16.29
N ASN A 342 -14.54 2.94 -16.80
CA ASN A 342 -14.26 2.93 -18.24
C ASN A 342 -14.90 1.72 -18.98
N ALA A 343 -15.15 0.62 -18.26
CA ALA A 343 -15.86 -0.54 -18.80
C ALA A 343 -17.38 -0.30 -18.85
N LEU A 344 -17.94 0.37 -17.84
CA LEU A 344 -19.37 0.71 -17.77
C LEU A 344 -19.83 1.61 -18.92
N GLU A 345 -18.96 2.45 -19.48
CA GLU A 345 -19.28 3.27 -20.66
C GLU A 345 -19.53 2.45 -21.94
N ARG A 346 -19.08 1.19 -21.98
CA ARG A 346 -19.13 0.31 -23.16
C ARG A 346 -19.93 -0.97 -22.93
N VAL A 347 -20.42 -1.17 -21.70
CA VAL A 347 -21.19 -2.35 -21.35
C VAL A 347 -22.60 -2.24 -21.92
N THR A 348 -23.08 -3.35 -22.45
CA THR A 348 -24.44 -3.56 -22.90
C THR A 348 -24.96 -4.84 -22.25
N LYS A 349 -26.26 -5.10 -22.35
CA LYS A 349 -26.82 -6.38 -21.87
C LYS A 349 -26.21 -7.59 -22.58
N ALA A 350 -25.76 -7.44 -23.83
CA ALA A 350 -25.25 -8.52 -24.65
C ALA A 350 -23.79 -8.91 -24.33
N ASN A 351 -22.96 -7.95 -23.90
CA ASN A 351 -21.52 -8.15 -23.66
C ASN A 351 -21.12 -8.06 -22.17
N LYS A 352 -22.07 -7.97 -21.23
CA LYS A 352 -21.75 -7.84 -19.79
C LYS A 352 -20.83 -8.95 -19.26
N GLN A 353 -20.96 -10.17 -19.80
CA GLN A 353 -20.14 -11.32 -19.40
C GLN A 353 -18.71 -11.27 -19.95
N ASP A 354 -18.45 -10.45 -20.97
CA ASP A 354 -17.11 -10.28 -21.55
C ASP A 354 -16.21 -9.40 -20.65
N PHE A 355 -16.80 -8.67 -19.71
CA PHE A 355 -16.10 -7.85 -18.75
C PHE A 355 -16.00 -8.56 -17.40
N ASP A 356 -14.77 -8.70 -16.90
CA ASP A 356 -14.51 -9.25 -15.56
C ASP A 356 -14.76 -8.21 -14.44
N PHE A 357 -16.01 -7.70 -14.39
CA PHE A 357 -16.46 -6.77 -13.36
C PHE A 357 -16.35 -7.35 -11.95
N ILE A 358 -16.52 -8.67 -11.82
CA ILE A 358 -16.48 -9.36 -10.53
C ILE A 358 -15.08 -9.24 -9.94
N ASN A 359 -14.02 -9.62 -10.67
CA ASN A 359 -12.68 -9.55 -10.10
C ASN A 359 -12.19 -8.10 -10.00
N ALA A 360 -12.53 -7.22 -10.94
CA ALA A 360 -12.17 -5.79 -10.82
C ALA A 360 -12.83 -5.13 -9.60
N GLY A 361 -14.13 -5.35 -9.40
CA GLY A 361 -14.84 -4.85 -8.23
C GLY A 361 -14.32 -5.45 -6.93
N ARG A 362 -13.89 -6.73 -6.92
CA ARG A 362 -13.24 -7.33 -5.75
C ARG A 362 -11.94 -6.64 -5.37
N VAL A 363 -11.10 -6.27 -6.35
CA VAL A 363 -9.87 -5.52 -6.06
C VAL A 363 -10.18 -4.15 -5.45
N ALA A 364 -11.17 -3.43 -5.99
CA ALA A 364 -11.60 -2.14 -5.44
C ALA A 364 -12.11 -2.27 -4.00
N VAL A 365 -12.98 -3.25 -3.75
CA VAL A 365 -13.53 -3.53 -2.41
C VAL A 365 -12.47 -3.98 -1.42
N GLN A 366 -11.57 -4.90 -1.81
CA GLN A 366 -10.46 -5.31 -0.94
C GLN A 366 -9.53 -4.13 -0.65
N SER A 367 -9.37 -3.20 -1.58
CA SER A 367 -8.62 -1.97 -1.33
C SER A 367 -9.29 -1.09 -0.27
N LEU A 368 -10.63 -1.00 -0.24
CA LEU A 368 -11.36 -0.33 0.85
C LEU A 368 -11.15 -1.05 2.20
N GLN A 369 -11.13 -2.38 2.20
CA GLN A 369 -10.82 -3.15 3.41
C GLN A 369 -9.39 -2.89 3.91
N GLU A 370 -8.40 -2.81 3.02
CA GLU A 370 -7.01 -2.51 3.41
C GLU A 370 -6.81 -1.04 3.84
N LEU A 371 -7.58 -0.11 3.26
CA LEU A 371 -7.67 1.27 3.76
C LEU A 371 -8.32 1.32 5.15
N TRP A 372 -9.31 0.47 5.43
CA TRP A 372 -9.79 0.32 6.80
C TRP A 372 -8.72 -0.27 7.72
N ARG A 373 -7.99 -1.32 7.32
CA ARG A 373 -7.00 -2.01 8.19
C ARG A 373 -5.77 -1.15 8.51
N SER A 374 -5.35 -0.31 7.58
CA SER A 374 -4.04 0.36 7.64
C SER A 374 -3.98 1.76 7.03
N GLY A 375 -5.13 2.35 6.68
CA GLY A 375 -5.21 3.65 6.00
C GLY A 375 -4.80 4.84 6.84
N ASP A 376 -4.83 4.74 8.18
CA ASP A 376 -4.20 5.74 9.05
C ASP A 376 -2.69 5.48 9.04
N LEU A 377 -2.02 6.01 8.02
CA LEU A 377 -0.62 5.73 7.74
C LEU A 377 0.31 6.72 8.48
N TRP A 378 1.05 6.18 9.45
CA TRP A 378 2.23 6.84 9.99
C TRP A 378 3.48 6.44 9.20
N PHE A 379 4.13 7.45 8.62
CA PHE A 379 5.34 7.30 7.84
C PHE A 379 6.33 8.40 8.19
N ASP A 380 7.48 8.00 8.75
CA ASP A 380 8.51 8.95 9.22
C ASP A 380 9.41 9.43 8.08
N PHE A 381 8.85 10.31 7.25
CA PHE A 381 9.59 10.97 6.18
C PHE A 381 10.76 11.82 6.71
N ARG A 382 10.65 12.35 7.93
CA ARG A 382 11.70 13.15 8.54
C ARG A 382 12.93 12.31 8.84
N ALA A 383 12.78 11.11 9.41
CA ALA A 383 13.90 10.20 9.62
C ALA A 383 14.64 9.91 8.32
N TYR A 384 13.91 9.71 7.21
CA TYR A 384 14.54 9.54 5.89
C TYR A 384 15.39 10.76 5.51
N VAL A 385 14.80 11.96 5.53
CA VAL A 385 15.48 13.20 5.14
C VAL A 385 16.73 13.45 5.98
N MET A 386 16.67 13.16 7.29
CA MET A 386 17.77 13.44 8.20
C MET A 386 18.90 12.40 8.17
N THR A 387 18.60 11.14 7.82
CA THR A 387 19.57 10.03 7.89
C THR A 387 20.01 9.50 6.53
N GLY A 388 19.21 9.73 5.48
CA GLY A 388 19.35 9.09 4.18
C GLY A 388 19.20 7.56 4.21
N ASN A 389 18.68 6.99 5.31
CA ASN A 389 18.66 5.55 5.54
C ASN A 389 17.22 5.00 5.63
N ASP A 390 16.83 4.20 4.65
CA ASP A 390 15.53 3.50 4.59
C ASP A 390 15.24 2.59 5.81
N GLN A 391 16.29 2.09 6.48
CA GLN A 391 16.14 1.24 7.66
C GLN A 391 15.66 2.03 8.88
N ALA A 392 16.01 3.31 8.98
CA ALA A 392 15.57 4.20 10.05
C ALA A 392 14.12 4.69 9.86
N VAL A 393 13.57 4.56 8.64
CA VAL A 393 12.21 5.00 8.31
C VAL A 393 11.20 4.02 8.90
N VAL A 394 10.32 4.52 9.75
CA VAL A 394 9.20 3.73 10.24
C VAL A 394 8.01 3.87 9.30
N TYR A 395 7.40 2.72 8.98
CA TYR A 395 6.12 2.61 8.29
C TYR A 395 5.18 1.83 9.21
N ARG A 396 4.07 2.45 9.60
CA ARG A 396 3.04 1.82 10.43
C ARG A 396 1.67 2.29 9.97
N GLY A 397 0.89 1.37 9.42
CA GLY A 397 -0.53 1.58 9.20
C GLY A 397 -1.33 1.25 10.46
N ALA A 398 -2.39 2.00 10.71
CA ALA A 398 -3.37 1.73 11.74
C ALA A 398 -4.79 1.70 11.16
N PRO A 399 -5.75 1.06 11.85
CA PRO A 399 -7.10 1.03 11.33
C PRO A 399 -7.77 2.40 11.26
N CYS A 400 -8.27 2.77 10.09
CA CYS A 400 -8.96 4.02 9.83
C CYS A 400 -10.48 3.81 9.82
N PHE A 401 -11.18 4.41 10.80
CA PHE A 401 -12.62 4.21 11.00
C PHE A 401 -13.48 4.67 9.80
N ALA A 402 -12.98 5.58 8.98
CA ALA A 402 -13.72 6.19 7.88
C ALA A 402 -14.14 5.19 6.78
N PHE A 403 -13.44 4.06 6.65
CA PHE A 403 -13.63 3.15 5.51
C PHE A 403 -14.65 2.02 5.75
N VAL A 404 -15.08 1.76 6.99
CA VAL A 404 -16.13 0.75 7.26
C VAL A 404 -17.46 1.17 6.62
N ASP A 405 -17.89 2.38 6.95
CA ASP A 405 -19.14 2.94 6.44
C ASP A 405 -19.07 3.17 4.91
N SER A 406 -17.87 3.47 4.39
CA SER A 406 -17.62 3.61 2.94
C SER A 406 -17.91 2.31 2.18
N TYR A 407 -17.47 1.16 2.68
CA TYR A 407 -17.81 -0.10 2.02
C TYR A 407 -19.33 -0.35 2.12
N ALA A 408 -19.96 -0.13 3.27
CA ALA A 408 -21.41 -0.29 3.42
C ALA A 408 -22.21 0.51 2.36
N GLU A 409 -21.84 1.77 2.14
CA GLU A 409 -22.48 2.68 1.17
C GLU A 409 -22.38 2.21 -0.28
N HIS A 410 -21.27 1.56 -0.64
CA HIS A 410 -20.98 1.18 -2.03
C HIS A 410 -21.24 -0.30 -2.33
N LEU A 411 -21.58 -1.10 -1.31
CA LEU A 411 -21.73 -2.55 -1.42
C LEU A 411 -22.77 -2.97 -2.46
N GLU A 412 -23.96 -2.36 -2.45
CA GLU A 412 -25.02 -2.70 -3.42
C GLU A 412 -24.63 -2.32 -4.85
N TRP A 413 -23.88 -1.23 -5.02
CA TRP A 413 -23.32 -0.88 -6.33
C TRP A 413 -22.35 -1.96 -6.82
N PHE A 414 -21.37 -2.36 -6.00
CA PHE A 414 -20.44 -3.45 -6.37
C PHE A 414 -21.16 -4.77 -6.68
N LYS A 415 -22.17 -5.14 -5.88
CA LYS A 415 -23.01 -6.31 -6.14
C LYS A 415 -23.74 -6.22 -7.48
N SER A 416 -24.23 -5.03 -7.87
CA SER A 416 -24.92 -4.83 -9.14
C SER A 416 -24.04 -5.05 -10.39
N LEU A 417 -22.72 -4.87 -10.24
CA LEU A 417 -21.75 -5.11 -11.31
C LEU A 417 -21.63 -6.60 -11.65
N SER A 418 -21.76 -7.46 -10.65
CA SER A 418 -21.69 -8.90 -10.81
C SER A 418 -22.85 -9.40 -11.67
N TRP A 419 -22.53 -10.11 -12.75
CA TRP A 419 -23.53 -10.85 -13.53
C TRP A 419 -23.93 -12.17 -12.85
N ALA A 420 -23.13 -12.62 -11.88
CA ALA A 420 -23.32 -13.90 -11.20
C ALA A 420 -24.09 -13.77 -9.87
N ASP A 421 -24.02 -12.60 -9.21
CA ASP A 421 -24.77 -12.34 -7.98
C ASP A 421 -26.24 -12.09 -8.28
N ASN A 422 -27.12 -12.74 -7.53
CA ASN A 422 -28.56 -12.53 -7.60
C ASN A 422 -29.21 -12.78 -6.23
N PRO A 423 -30.41 -12.26 -5.96
CA PRO A 423 -31.06 -12.36 -4.63
C PRO A 423 -31.37 -13.78 -4.16
N ARG A 424 -31.33 -14.79 -5.05
CA ARG A 424 -31.59 -16.20 -4.69
C ARG A 424 -30.31 -16.94 -4.28
N ARG A 425 -29.12 -16.35 -4.46
CA ARG A 425 -27.87 -16.96 -4.05
C ARG A 425 -27.76 -16.99 -2.54
N VAL A 426 -27.36 -18.14 -2.03
CA VAL A 426 -27.04 -18.36 -0.62
C VAL A 426 -25.73 -17.65 -0.21
N TYR A 427 -24.83 -17.43 -1.19
CA TYR A 427 -23.51 -16.85 -0.97
C TYR A 427 -23.12 -15.84 -2.06
N SER A 428 -22.71 -14.65 -1.62
CA SER A 428 -22.06 -13.60 -2.38
C SER A 428 -20.72 -13.23 -1.73
N PHE A 429 -19.70 -13.04 -2.58
CA PHE A 429 -18.35 -12.66 -2.13
C PHE A 429 -18.31 -11.24 -1.56
N TYR A 430 -19.06 -10.32 -2.14
CA TYR A 430 -19.15 -8.95 -1.61
C TYR A 430 -19.83 -8.95 -0.24
N ALA A 431 -20.92 -9.71 -0.10
CA ALA A 431 -21.59 -9.83 1.18
C ALA A 431 -20.70 -10.47 2.25
N ALA A 432 -19.93 -11.51 1.89
CA ALA A 432 -18.95 -12.11 2.79
C ALA A 432 -17.84 -11.13 3.18
N GLY A 433 -17.33 -10.34 2.23
CA GLY A 433 -16.31 -9.34 2.49
C GLY A 433 -16.78 -8.23 3.44
N TYR A 434 -18.02 -7.76 3.28
CA TYR A 434 -18.61 -6.79 4.19
C TYR A 434 -18.85 -7.38 5.60
N ASP A 435 -19.36 -8.61 5.67
CA ASP A 435 -19.55 -9.33 6.93
C ASP A 435 -18.23 -9.46 7.71
N ASN A 436 -17.15 -9.87 7.04
CA ASN A 436 -15.83 -9.96 7.64
C ASN A 436 -15.29 -8.60 8.08
N LEU A 437 -15.43 -7.56 7.25
CA LEU A 437 -15.00 -6.21 7.63
C LEU A 437 -15.72 -5.70 8.89
N MET A 438 -17.03 -5.95 8.98
CA MET A 438 -17.82 -5.56 10.14
C MET A 438 -17.41 -6.34 11.40
N LYS A 439 -17.19 -7.65 11.30
CA LYS A 439 -16.64 -8.46 12.40
C LYS A 439 -15.28 -7.94 12.86
N ASP A 440 -14.35 -7.71 11.93
CA ASP A 440 -13.03 -7.14 12.21
C ASP A 440 -13.15 -5.78 12.92
N SER A 441 -14.09 -4.93 12.47
CA SER A 441 -14.37 -3.63 13.11
C SER A 441 -14.97 -3.77 14.51
N ILE A 442 -15.87 -4.72 14.74
CA ILE A 442 -16.47 -4.95 16.07
C ILE A 442 -15.38 -5.42 17.04
N ARG A 443 -14.54 -6.39 16.64
CA ARG A 443 -13.39 -6.83 17.43
C ARG A 443 -12.43 -5.69 17.74
N PHE A 444 -12.10 -4.89 16.73
CA PHE A 444 -11.20 -3.75 16.89
C PHE A 444 -11.71 -2.72 17.90
N LEU A 445 -13.00 -2.39 17.87
CA LEU A 445 -13.61 -1.48 18.82
C LEU A 445 -13.64 -2.09 20.23
N TYR A 446 -14.02 -3.37 20.32
CA TYR A 446 -14.10 -4.09 21.59
C TYR A 446 -12.76 -4.13 22.32
N ARG A 447 -11.67 -4.54 21.63
CA ARG A 447 -10.33 -4.66 22.22
C ARG A 447 -9.70 -3.33 22.65
N ARG A 448 -10.33 -2.21 22.32
CA ARG A 448 -9.94 -0.85 22.73
C ARG A 448 -10.83 -0.28 23.84
N GLY A 449 -11.71 -1.09 24.43
CA GLY A 449 -12.68 -0.65 25.44
C GLY A 449 -13.86 0.15 24.89
N GLN A 450 -14.02 0.27 23.56
CA GLN A 450 -15.12 1.02 22.94
C GLN A 450 -16.38 0.15 22.80
N ILE A 451 -16.83 -0.42 23.92
CA ILE A 451 -17.85 -1.48 23.98
C ILE A 451 -19.21 -1.02 23.44
N ALA A 452 -19.59 0.23 23.71
CA ALA A 452 -20.85 0.79 23.22
C ALA A 452 -20.87 0.89 21.69
N GLU A 453 -19.79 1.37 21.08
CA GLU A 453 -19.68 1.49 19.62
C GLU A 453 -19.55 0.10 18.97
N ALA A 454 -18.80 -0.82 19.59
CA ALA A 454 -18.77 -2.22 19.16
C ALA A 454 -20.18 -2.84 19.12
N ASN A 455 -21.00 -2.60 20.15
CA ASN A 455 -22.37 -3.09 20.22
C ASN A 455 -23.26 -2.49 19.13
N LYS A 456 -23.14 -1.17 18.89
CA LYS A 456 -23.85 -0.51 17.80
C LYS A 456 -23.55 -1.16 16.45
N ARG A 457 -22.27 -1.47 16.16
CA ARG A 457 -21.84 -2.11 14.91
C ARG A 457 -22.32 -3.56 14.82
N LYS A 458 -22.35 -4.29 15.94
CA LYS A 458 -22.93 -5.64 16.00
C LYS A 458 -24.41 -5.65 15.67
N VAL A 459 -25.18 -4.70 16.24
CA VAL A 459 -26.62 -4.56 15.92
C VAL A 459 -26.82 -4.21 14.45
N GLN A 460 -26.06 -3.25 13.91
CA GLN A 460 -26.08 -2.93 12.48
C GLN A 460 -25.82 -4.16 11.59
N LEU A 461 -24.85 -5.00 11.97
CA LEU A 461 -24.51 -6.23 11.25
C LEU A 461 -25.61 -7.31 11.35
N ALA A 462 -26.33 -7.37 12.47
CA ALA A 462 -27.44 -8.29 12.70
C ALA A 462 -28.68 -7.91 11.89
N GLU A 463 -28.98 -6.61 11.81
CA GLU A 463 -30.13 -6.06 11.08
C GLU A 463 -29.90 -5.99 9.57
N TRP A 464 -28.66 -6.16 9.11
CA TRP A 464 -28.32 -6.04 7.70
C TRP A 464 -28.94 -7.16 6.85
N VAL A 465 -29.86 -6.77 5.98
CA VAL A 465 -30.65 -7.67 5.11
C VAL A 465 -29.81 -8.29 3.99
N GLY A 466 -28.71 -7.66 3.58
CA GLY A 466 -27.87 -8.10 2.45
C GLY A 466 -26.95 -9.29 2.74
N GLN A 467 -27.08 -9.93 3.90
CA GLN A 467 -26.25 -11.01 4.40
C GLN A 467 -26.34 -12.30 3.58
N ASN A 468 -25.26 -13.09 3.64
CA ASN A 468 -25.30 -14.46 3.13
C ASN A 468 -26.12 -15.36 4.05
N THR A 469 -26.77 -16.37 3.48
CA THR A 469 -27.64 -17.32 4.20
C THR A 469 -27.02 -18.71 4.32
N ASN A 470 -25.73 -18.85 4.00
CA ASN A 470 -24.99 -20.13 4.10
C ASN A 470 -24.64 -20.54 5.54
N ASP A 471 -24.85 -19.65 6.50
CA ASP A 471 -24.51 -19.85 7.91
C ASP A 471 -25.77 -19.64 8.77
N PRO A 472 -26.47 -20.73 9.13
CA PRO A 472 -27.74 -20.64 9.85
C PRO A 472 -27.58 -20.09 11.28
N ASP A 473 -26.39 -20.22 11.86
CA ASP A 473 -26.13 -19.84 13.25
C ASP A 473 -25.64 -18.39 13.39
N ARG A 474 -25.39 -17.69 12.27
CA ARG A 474 -24.86 -16.31 12.26
C ARG A 474 -25.65 -15.37 13.16
N ASN A 475 -26.97 -15.34 13.00
CA ASN A 475 -27.84 -14.43 13.77
C ASN A 475 -27.96 -14.84 15.24
N ILE A 476 -27.83 -16.14 15.55
CA ILE A 476 -27.76 -16.64 16.93
C ILE A 476 -26.51 -16.10 17.60
N ARG A 477 -25.35 -16.16 16.92
CA ARG A 477 -24.10 -15.61 17.45
C ARG A 477 -24.16 -14.09 17.64
N LEU A 478 -24.70 -13.35 16.69
CA LEU A 478 -24.84 -11.89 16.80
C LEU A 478 -25.79 -11.44 17.93
N ALA A 479 -26.73 -12.29 18.33
CA ALA A 479 -27.64 -12.03 19.44
C ALA A 479 -26.99 -12.22 20.83
N LEU A 480 -25.83 -12.86 20.92
CA LEU A 480 -25.12 -13.05 22.19
C LEU A 480 -24.74 -11.70 22.81
N PRO A 481 -24.64 -11.60 24.15
CA PRO A 481 -23.98 -10.48 24.82
C PRO A 481 -22.60 -10.20 24.21
N MET A 482 -22.13 -8.95 24.23
CA MET A 482 -20.90 -8.56 23.50
C MET A 482 -19.69 -9.44 23.84
N GLU A 483 -19.44 -9.68 25.13
CA GLU A 483 -18.30 -10.52 25.53
C GLU A 483 -18.44 -11.96 25.02
N ASP A 484 -19.64 -12.55 25.06
CA ASP A 484 -19.90 -13.89 24.55
C ASP A 484 -19.84 -13.95 23.02
N TYR A 485 -20.32 -12.92 22.33
CA TYR A 485 -20.17 -12.78 20.88
C TYR A 485 -18.69 -12.78 20.47
N ILE A 486 -17.88 -11.95 21.13
CA ILE A 486 -16.43 -11.88 20.89
C ILE A 486 -15.78 -13.24 21.16
N ARG A 487 -16.17 -13.91 22.25
CA ARG A 487 -15.68 -15.26 22.58
C ARG A 487 -16.02 -16.30 21.52
N GLU A 488 -17.25 -16.30 20.99
CA GLU A 488 -17.65 -17.23 19.94
C GLU A 488 -16.99 -16.91 18.60
N GLU A 489 -16.89 -15.63 18.25
CA GLU A 489 -16.27 -15.20 17.00
C GLU A 489 -14.78 -15.53 16.95
N LEU A 490 -14.11 -15.50 18.10
CA LEU A 490 -12.72 -15.89 18.25
C LEU A 490 -12.50 -17.42 18.32
N LYS A 491 -13.54 -18.24 18.37
CA LYS A 491 -13.43 -19.68 18.11
C LYS A 491 -13.37 -20.02 16.62
N ASP A 492 -13.57 -19.04 15.74
CA ASP A 492 -13.48 -19.23 14.29
C ASP A 492 -12.05 -19.67 13.89
N GLU A 493 -11.92 -20.32 12.73
CA GLU A 493 -10.67 -20.92 12.24
C GLU A 493 -9.52 -19.91 12.13
N GLU A 494 -9.83 -18.62 12.03
CA GLU A 494 -8.84 -17.55 11.89
C GLU A 494 -7.93 -17.41 13.12
N LEU A 495 -8.47 -17.52 14.34
CA LEU A 495 -7.68 -17.39 15.56
C LEU A 495 -6.82 -18.62 15.87
N LYS A 496 -7.01 -19.73 15.16
CA LYS A 496 -6.09 -20.88 15.19
C LYS A 496 -4.72 -20.52 14.59
N ARG A 497 -4.62 -19.42 13.83
CA ARG A 497 -3.37 -18.95 13.21
C ARG A 497 -2.55 -18.14 14.22
N PRO A 498 -1.28 -18.50 14.47
CA PRO A 498 -0.42 -17.79 15.41
C PRO A 498 -0.27 -16.28 15.15
N SER A 499 -0.27 -15.85 13.89
CA SER A 499 -0.14 -14.44 13.51
C SER A 499 -1.35 -13.60 13.92
N VAL A 500 -2.57 -14.13 13.71
CA VAL A 500 -3.82 -13.43 14.05
C VAL A 500 -3.94 -13.26 15.56
N MET A 501 -3.61 -14.31 16.32
CA MET A 501 -3.53 -14.23 17.79
C MET A 501 -2.58 -13.13 18.26
N ARG A 502 -1.37 -13.07 17.68
CA ARG A 502 -0.39 -12.04 18.03
C ARG A 502 -0.96 -10.64 17.79
N GLU A 503 -1.59 -10.41 16.64
CA GLU A 503 -2.18 -9.12 16.29
C GLU A 503 -3.30 -8.71 17.26
N GLU A 504 -4.14 -9.65 17.71
CA GLU A 504 -5.17 -9.39 18.70
C GLU A 504 -4.58 -9.00 20.06
N ILE A 505 -3.53 -9.70 20.52
CA ILE A 505 -2.85 -9.37 21.77
C ILE A 505 -2.14 -8.01 21.67
N VAL A 506 -1.28 -7.83 20.67
CA VAL A 506 -0.51 -6.59 20.48
C VAL A 506 -1.45 -5.41 20.32
N GLY A 507 -2.51 -5.54 19.50
CA GLY A 507 -3.47 -4.48 19.25
C GLY A 507 -4.22 -4.06 20.52
N ALA A 508 -4.61 -5.02 21.36
CA ALA A 508 -5.23 -4.74 22.65
C ALA A 508 -4.26 -4.07 23.63
N LEU A 509 -3.00 -4.53 23.72
CA LEU A 509 -2.00 -3.94 24.59
C LEU A 509 -1.61 -2.52 24.17
N GLN A 510 -1.41 -2.27 22.88
CA GLN A 510 -1.20 -0.92 22.36
C GLN A 510 -2.42 -0.02 22.65
N GLY A 511 -3.63 -0.56 22.51
CA GLY A 511 -4.87 0.11 22.91
C GLY A 511 -4.89 0.47 24.40
N ALA A 512 -4.46 -0.45 25.26
CA ALA A 512 -4.36 -0.27 26.71
C ALA A 512 -3.37 0.84 27.08
N PHE A 513 -2.21 0.88 26.43
CA PHE A 513 -1.18 1.87 26.73
C PHE A 513 -1.54 3.26 26.20
N ALA A 514 -2.07 3.33 24.96
CA ALA A 514 -2.40 4.61 24.33
C ALA A 514 -3.73 5.21 24.80
N ASN A 515 -4.80 4.41 24.86
CA ASN A 515 -6.11 4.93 25.30
C ASN A 515 -6.28 4.83 26.81
N GLY A 516 -5.58 3.91 27.48
CA GLY A 516 -5.65 3.80 28.92
C GLY A 516 -4.60 4.65 29.63
N LEU A 517 -3.33 4.22 29.62
CA LEU A 517 -2.28 4.89 30.40
C LEU A 517 -1.98 6.33 29.92
N LEU A 518 -1.89 6.55 28.61
CA LEU A 518 -1.59 7.89 28.08
C LEU A 518 -2.78 8.85 28.20
N ALA A 519 -4.01 8.39 27.93
CA ALA A 519 -5.20 9.23 28.00
C ALA A 519 -5.83 9.32 29.42
N GLY A 520 -5.36 8.51 30.37
CA GLY A 520 -5.87 8.49 31.75
C GLY A 520 -7.19 7.75 31.93
N ASP A 521 -7.45 6.71 31.13
CA ASP A 521 -8.65 5.88 31.18
C ASP A 521 -8.31 4.49 31.75
N ASP A 522 -8.39 4.35 33.07
CA ASP A 522 -8.03 3.11 33.77
C ASP A 522 -8.92 1.92 33.31
N GLU A 523 -10.20 2.18 33.04
CA GLU A 523 -11.14 1.15 32.57
C GLU A 523 -10.70 0.60 31.21
N ALA A 524 -10.34 1.49 30.27
CA ALA A 524 -9.81 1.10 28.97
C ALA A 524 -8.51 0.31 29.09
N PHE A 525 -7.62 0.65 30.04
CA PHE A 525 -6.41 -0.12 30.30
C PHE A 525 -6.73 -1.54 30.78
N PHE A 526 -7.55 -1.68 31.82
CA PHE A 526 -7.82 -2.97 32.44
C PHE A 526 -8.60 -3.91 31.51
N GLU A 527 -9.64 -3.43 30.83
CA GLU A 527 -10.43 -4.26 29.92
C GLU A 527 -9.63 -4.70 28.69
N SER A 528 -8.75 -3.83 28.16
CA SER A 528 -7.87 -4.20 27.03
C SER A 528 -6.82 -5.24 27.43
N VAL A 529 -6.20 -5.11 28.62
CA VAL A 529 -5.25 -6.11 29.15
C VAL A 529 -5.96 -7.43 29.47
N LYS A 530 -7.18 -7.38 29.99
CA LYS A 530 -8.02 -8.55 30.26
C LYS A 530 -8.37 -9.30 28.96
N TYR A 531 -8.74 -8.59 27.91
CA TYR A 531 -8.96 -9.17 26.57
C TYR A 531 -7.69 -9.85 26.05
N ALA A 532 -6.55 -9.15 26.09
CA ALA A 532 -5.26 -9.69 25.64
C ALA A 532 -4.88 -10.99 26.39
N ARG A 533 -5.10 -11.01 27.71
CA ARG A 533 -4.85 -12.20 28.55
C ARG A 533 -5.73 -13.37 28.14
N TRP A 534 -7.02 -13.10 27.94
CA TRP A 534 -7.97 -14.14 27.55
C TRP A 534 -7.62 -14.73 26.17
N VAL A 535 -7.28 -13.91 25.17
CA VAL A 535 -6.83 -14.39 23.85
C VAL A 535 -5.58 -15.28 23.98
N HIS A 536 -4.59 -14.84 24.78
CA HIS A 536 -3.37 -15.60 25.06
C HIS A 536 -3.66 -16.98 25.69
N GLU A 537 -4.52 -17.01 26.71
CA GLU A 537 -4.90 -18.24 27.40
C GLU A 537 -5.67 -19.20 26.49
N TYR A 538 -6.62 -18.67 25.71
CA TYR A 538 -7.42 -19.47 24.78
C TYR A 538 -6.53 -20.13 23.72
N PHE A 539 -5.63 -19.35 23.10
CA PHE A 539 -4.73 -19.86 22.08
C PHE A 539 -3.77 -20.93 22.64
N THR A 540 -3.18 -20.66 23.81
CA THR A 540 -2.26 -21.59 24.48
C THR A 540 -2.94 -22.92 24.81
N LYS A 541 -4.20 -22.89 25.28
CA LYS A 541 -4.99 -24.10 25.55
C LYS A 541 -5.34 -24.87 24.27
N THR A 542 -5.63 -24.17 23.17
CA THR A 542 -6.13 -24.80 21.93
C THR A 542 -5.00 -25.39 21.06
N GLN A 543 -3.85 -24.71 20.98
CA GLN A 543 -2.66 -25.24 20.28
C GLN A 543 -2.15 -26.54 20.91
N GLY A 544 -2.16 -26.63 22.25
CA GLY A 544 -1.74 -27.84 22.98
C GLY A 544 -2.59 -29.08 22.68
N VAL A 545 -3.79 -28.91 22.11
CA VAL A 545 -4.74 -30.00 21.83
C VAL A 545 -4.75 -30.40 20.34
N GLN A 546 -4.39 -29.52 19.40
CA GLN A 546 -4.62 -29.73 17.96
C GLN A 546 -3.38 -29.98 17.09
N THR A 547 -2.15 -29.76 17.55
CA THR A 547 -0.95 -29.99 16.71
C THR A 547 -0.34 -31.37 16.90
N LEU A 548 -0.63 -32.30 15.97
CA LEU A 548 0.25 -33.43 15.61
C LEU A 548 1.26 -32.97 14.55
N VAL A 549 2.23 -32.14 14.95
CA VAL A 549 3.33 -31.72 14.08
C VAL A 549 4.65 -32.04 14.77
N SER A 550 5.69 -32.36 13.98
CA SER A 550 7.00 -32.75 14.50
C SER A 550 7.53 -31.73 15.51
N ARG A 551 8.21 -32.19 16.57
CA ARG A 551 8.78 -31.35 17.64
C ARG A 551 9.77 -30.27 17.13
N ALA A 552 10.26 -30.39 15.89
CA ALA A 552 11.15 -29.41 15.27
C ALA A 552 10.42 -28.16 14.75
N ASP A 553 9.11 -28.24 14.46
CA ASP A 553 8.32 -27.13 13.92
C ASP A 553 7.55 -26.35 14.99
N GLN A 554 7.37 -26.89 16.20
CA GLN A 554 6.72 -26.19 17.32
C GLN A 554 7.44 -24.89 17.71
N GLY A 555 8.78 -24.87 17.61
CA GLY A 555 9.59 -23.66 17.87
C GLY A 555 9.40 -22.54 16.84
N ARG A 556 8.98 -22.85 15.60
CA ARG A 556 8.71 -21.84 14.55
C ARG A 556 7.30 -21.22 14.67
N MET A 557 6.42 -21.78 15.51
CA MET A 557 5.03 -21.32 15.67
C MET A 557 4.82 -20.40 16.87
N VAL A 558 5.82 -20.21 17.75
CA VAL A 558 5.74 -19.29 18.88
C VAL A 558 5.90 -17.85 18.36
N GLN A 559 4.79 -17.25 17.94
CA GLN A 559 4.74 -15.83 17.51
C GLN A 559 4.63 -14.86 18.70
N TRP A 560 4.45 -15.37 19.94
CA TRP A 560 4.28 -14.58 21.16
C TRP A 560 4.86 -15.27 22.40
N PHE A 561 5.17 -14.49 23.45
CA PHE A 561 5.74 -14.96 24.72
C PHE A 561 4.84 -15.96 25.46
N ARG A 562 5.42 -16.98 26.11
CA ARG A 562 4.67 -17.95 26.92
C ARG A 562 4.19 -17.34 28.22
N ASP A 563 5.05 -16.55 28.88
CA ASP A 563 4.65 -15.75 30.03
C ASP A 563 3.95 -14.48 29.55
N PHE A 564 2.63 -14.41 29.79
CA PHE A 564 1.83 -13.26 29.38
C PHE A 564 2.33 -11.95 29.99
N ASN A 565 2.64 -11.93 31.29
CA ASN A 565 3.07 -10.71 31.97
C ASN A 565 4.45 -10.25 31.51
N PHE A 566 5.32 -11.19 31.13
CA PHE A 566 6.57 -10.90 30.46
C PHE A 566 6.34 -10.23 29.10
N GLY A 567 5.45 -10.79 28.28
CA GLY A 567 5.09 -10.21 26.98
C GLY A 567 4.50 -8.82 27.10
N VAL A 568 3.56 -8.60 28.02
CA VAL A 568 3.00 -7.26 28.30
C VAL A 568 4.10 -6.26 28.66
N GLY A 569 5.06 -6.67 29.49
CA GLY A 569 6.20 -5.85 29.88
C GLY A 569 7.10 -5.46 28.70
N GLN A 570 7.43 -6.43 27.83
CA GLN A 570 8.23 -6.18 26.63
C GLN A 570 7.54 -5.22 25.66
N GLU A 571 6.23 -5.40 25.43
CA GLU A 571 5.45 -4.50 24.58
C GLU A 571 5.31 -3.11 25.18
N PHE A 572 5.19 -2.99 26.50
CA PHE A 572 5.13 -1.69 27.16
C PHE A 572 6.46 -0.94 27.01
N ALA A 573 7.60 -1.62 27.19
CA ALA A 573 8.90 -1.04 26.94
C ALA A 573 9.06 -0.59 25.47
N ALA A 574 8.58 -1.40 24.52
CA ALA A 574 8.57 -1.05 23.10
C ALA A 574 7.61 0.11 22.76
N PHE A 575 6.50 0.24 23.48
CA PHE A 575 5.58 1.38 23.34
C PHE A 575 6.21 2.66 23.87
N VAL A 576 6.87 2.60 25.03
CA VAL A 576 7.54 3.76 25.63
C VAL A 576 8.74 4.23 24.79
N SER A 577 9.42 3.31 24.09
CA SER A 577 10.60 3.65 23.29
C SER A 577 10.35 4.58 22.10
N ILE A 578 9.08 4.77 21.73
CA ILE A 578 8.66 5.64 20.62
C ILE A 578 7.99 6.94 21.09
N LEU A 579 7.86 7.16 22.40
CA LEU A 579 7.21 8.35 22.94
C LEU A 579 8.16 9.53 23.07
N GLU A 580 7.63 10.74 22.89
CA GLU A 580 8.31 11.96 23.29
C GLU A 580 8.30 12.11 24.83
N LEU A 581 9.15 12.98 25.36
CA LEU A 581 9.40 13.11 26.80
C LEU A 581 8.12 13.32 27.64
N ASP A 582 7.24 14.21 27.19
CA ASP A 582 6.03 14.57 27.94
C ASP A 582 5.04 13.40 28.02
N ASP A 583 4.84 12.70 26.90
CA ASP A 583 3.97 11.53 26.83
C ASP A 583 4.57 10.34 27.58
N ALA A 584 5.88 10.15 27.47
CA ALA A 584 6.62 9.14 28.22
C ALA A 584 6.48 9.34 29.74
N GLN A 585 6.58 10.58 30.21
CA GLN A 585 6.40 10.90 31.63
C GLN A 585 4.97 10.59 32.11
N ARG A 586 3.96 11.01 31.33
CA ARG A 586 2.55 10.74 31.65
C ARG A 586 2.26 9.24 31.71
N VAL A 587 2.70 8.50 30.71
CA VAL A 587 2.50 7.04 30.62
C VAL A 587 3.20 6.33 31.77
N TYR A 588 4.44 6.72 32.10
CA TYR A 588 5.18 6.15 33.22
C TYR A 588 4.50 6.39 34.57
N ALA A 589 4.01 7.62 34.79
CA ALA A 589 3.32 8.01 36.02
C ALA A 589 2.00 7.25 36.21
N ASN A 590 1.24 7.04 35.13
CA ASN A 590 -0.03 6.32 35.15
C ASN A 590 0.15 4.78 35.15
N ALA A 591 1.32 4.28 34.75
CA ALA A 591 1.57 2.85 34.66
C ALA A 591 1.61 2.17 36.04
N PRO A 592 1.05 0.95 36.19
CA PRO A 592 1.28 0.12 37.36
C PRO A 592 2.78 -0.12 37.60
N GLN A 593 3.16 -0.29 38.87
CA GLN A 593 4.57 -0.53 39.26
C GLN A 593 5.23 -1.66 38.46
N THR A 594 4.47 -2.71 38.13
CA THR A 594 4.96 -3.84 37.32
C THR A 594 5.40 -3.43 35.93
N LEU A 595 4.74 -2.46 35.31
CA LEU A 595 5.09 -1.91 33.99
C LEU A 595 6.15 -0.82 34.09
N GLN A 596 6.14 -0.01 35.15
CA GLN A 596 7.23 0.93 35.44
C GLN A 596 8.58 0.21 35.52
N LEU A 597 8.62 -0.99 36.12
CA LEU A 597 9.82 -1.83 36.18
C LEU A 597 10.36 -2.22 34.79
N TYR A 598 9.49 -2.50 33.83
CA TYR A 598 9.90 -2.82 32.45
C TYR A 598 10.34 -1.58 31.65
N ALA A 599 9.70 -0.43 31.87
CA ALA A 599 9.98 0.79 31.11
C ALA A 599 11.21 1.58 31.60
N PHE A 600 11.58 1.45 32.88
CA PHE A 600 12.57 2.34 33.51
C PHE A 600 13.93 2.33 32.79
N ASP A 601 14.45 1.14 32.45
CA ASP A 601 15.75 1.03 31.78
C ASP A 601 15.69 1.60 30.35
N THR A 602 14.62 1.34 29.60
CA THR A 602 14.40 1.92 28.26
C THR A 602 14.33 3.45 28.31
N LEU A 603 13.59 4.01 29.27
CA LEU A 603 13.51 5.46 29.47
C LEU A 603 14.86 6.07 29.86
N SER A 604 15.62 5.36 30.69
CA SER A 604 16.97 5.75 31.09
C SER A 604 17.87 5.84 29.88
N ASP A 605 17.86 4.84 29.00
CA ASP A 605 18.65 4.84 27.77
C ASP A 605 18.26 6.00 26.82
N MET A 606 16.99 6.34 26.74
CA MET A 606 16.50 7.42 25.87
C MET A 606 16.81 8.82 26.41
N PHE A 607 16.61 9.05 27.71
CA PHE A 607 16.49 10.40 28.25
C PHE A 607 17.51 10.75 29.33
N ARG A 608 18.17 9.78 29.99
CA ARG A 608 18.97 10.06 31.19
C ARG A 608 20.06 11.07 30.95
N GLN A 609 20.92 10.82 29.96
CA GLN A 609 22.06 11.70 29.67
C GLN A 609 21.59 13.14 29.38
N ARG A 610 20.61 13.29 28.48
CA ARG A 610 20.08 14.60 28.10
C ARG A 610 19.46 15.34 29.28
N LEU A 611 18.65 14.67 30.09
CA LEU A 611 17.95 15.30 31.21
C LEU A 611 18.89 15.67 32.36
N ASP A 612 19.85 14.80 32.67
CA ASP A 612 20.81 15.07 33.75
C ASP A 612 21.76 16.22 33.37
N ASP A 613 22.14 16.36 32.10
CA ASP A 613 22.94 17.50 31.63
C ASP A 613 22.14 18.81 31.64
N LEU A 614 20.86 18.77 31.25
CA LEU A 614 19.96 19.93 31.38
C LEU A 614 19.70 20.31 32.84
N ALA A 615 19.60 19.33 33.74
CA ALA A 615 19.42 19.56 35.16
C ALA A 615 20.65 20.21 35.80
N LYS A 616 21.87 19.78 35.44
CA LYS A 616 23.12 20.44 35.85
C LYS A 616 23.18 21.90 35.38
N ALA A 617 22.61 22.20 34.22
CA ALA A 617 22.50 23.55 33.69
C ALA A 617 21.33 24.38 34.30
N GLY A 618 20.53 23.80 35.19
CA GLY A 618 19.36 24.47 35.80
C GLY A 618 18.17 24.65 34.86
N LEU A 619 18.14 23.94 33.73
CA LEU A 619 17.15 24.09 32.65
C LEU A 619 16.04 23.04 32.70
N SER A 620 16.19 21.97 33.48
CA SER A 620 15.21 20.89 33.60
C SER A 620 15.33 20.18 34.96
N LYS A 621 14.38 19.28 35.26
CA LYS A 621 14.53 18.26 36.31
C LYS A 621 15.45 17.13 35.83
N SER A 622 16.13 16.46 36.76
CA SER A 622 16.94 15.27 36.46
C SER A 622 16.06 14.10 35.99
N PHE A 623 16.68 13.10 35.37
CA PHE A 623 15.96 11.90 34.92
C PHE A 623 15.17 11.25 36.05
N GLU A 624 15.81 11.00 37.20
CA GLU A 624 15.17 10.30 38.33
C GLU A 624 14.09 11.13 39.01
N ALA A 625 14.09 12.46 38.83
CA ALA A 625 13.02 13.31 39.32
C ALA A 625 11.78 13.29 38.41
N LEU A 626 11.95 13.00 37.11
CA LEU A 626 10.84 12.84 36.16
C LEU A 626 10.34 11.39 36.11
N PHE A 627 11.25 10.43 36.26
CA PHE A 627 11.02 8.99 36.23
C PHE A 627 11.60 8.37 37.52
N PRO A 628 10.85 8.38 38.64
CA PRO A 628 11.35 7.84 39.89
C PRO A 628 11.63 6.33 39.79
N PRO A 629 12.75 5.82 40.32
CA PRO A 629 13.08 4.40 40.24
C PRO A 629 12.01 3.56 40.95
N PRO A 630 11.42 2.56 40.26
CA PRO A 630 10.36 1.76 40.84
C PRO A 630 10.95 0.79 41.88
N PRO A 631 10.27 0.55 43.01
CA PRO A 631 10.76 -0.41 44.00
C PRO A 631 10.92 -1.80 43.40
N GLY A 632 12.02 -2.49 43.72
CA GLY A 632 12.32 -3.85 43.23
C GLY A 632 13.01 -3.93 41.86
N LEU A 633 13.53 -2.82 41.34
CA LEU A 633 14.17 -2.74 40.01
C LEU A 633 15.28 -3.79 39.79
N GLU A 634 16.17 -3.99 40.76
CA GLU A 634 17.30 -4.92 40.59
C GLU A 634 16.85 -6.39 40.55
N GLU A 635 15.90 -6.75 41.42
CA GLU A 635 15.27 -8.09 41.39
C GLU A 635 14.53 -8.33 40.07
N HIS A 636 13.86 -7.30 39.56
CA HIS A 636 13.20 -7.34 38.26
C HIS A 636 14.18 -7.59 37.11
N ARG A 637 15.33 -6.90 37.07
CA ARG A 637 16.37 -7.11 36.05
C ARG A 637 16.90 -8.54 36.06
N ILE A 638 17.07 -9.14 37.25
CA ILE A 638 17.46 -10.55 37.38
C ILE A 638 16.36 -11.47 36.83
N ARG A 639 15.08 -11.20 37.16
CA ARG A 639 13.92 -11.96 36.68
C ARG A 639 13.78 -11.89 35.15
N VAL A 640 13.88 -10.70 34.57
CA VAL A 640 13.78 -10.48 33.11
C VAL A 640 14.87 -11.22 32.35
N ARG A 641 16.13 -11.14 32.82
CA ARG A 641 17.25 -11.92 32.23
C ARG A 641 16.97 -13.42 32.26
N ARG A 642 16.41 -13.94 33.35
CA ARG A 642 16.01 -15.36 33.44
C ARG A 642 14.92 -15.72 32.44
N LEU A 643 13.88 -14.90 32.32
CA LEU A 643 12.76 -15.13 31.39
C LEU A 643 13.22 -15.05 29.92
N GLN A 644 14.10 -14.09 29.58
CA GLN A 644 14.71 -14.00 28.26
C GLN A 644 15.50 -15.25 27.90
N LEU A 645 16.35 -15.74 28.82
CA LEU A 645 17.11 -16.98 28.65
C LEU A 645 16.21 -18.21 28.54
N GLN A 646 15.08 -18.21 29.25
CA GLN A 646 14.09 -19.27 29.11
C GLN A 646 13.47 -19.22 27.73
N GLU A 647 12.98 -18.08 27.26
CA GLU A 647 12.36 -17.94 25.93
C GLU A 647 13.32 -18.28 24.77
N SER A 648 14.62 -18.02 24.91
CA SER A 648 15.63 -18.28 23.85
C SER A 648 16.08 -19.74 23.68
N ARG A 649 15.71 -20.67 24.59
CA ARG A 649 16.17 -22.08 24.53
C ARG A 649 15.27 -22.96 23.63
N PRO A 650 15.80 -23.85 22.77
CA PRO A 650 14.98 -24.85 22.08
C PRO A 650 14.23 -25.76 23.07
N GLU A 651 12.99 -26.16 22.75
CA GLU A 651 12.12 -26.95 23.66
C GLU A 651 12.71 -28.29 24.11
N VAL A 652 13.66 -28.84 23.36
CA VAL A 652 14.27 -30.15 23.59
C VAL A 652 15.18 -30.16 24.83
N GLU A 653 15.69 -29.01 25.26
CA GLU A 653 16.66 -28.89 26.37
C GLU A 653 16.04 -28.41 27.68
N ARG A 654 14.71 -28.30 27.77
CA ARG A 654 14.01 -27.71 28.93
C ARG A 654 13.39 -28.74 29.89
N LYS A 655 13.65 -30.04 29.74
CA LYS A 655 13.18 -31.09 30.68
C LYS A 655 14.27 -31.56 31.62
#